data_AF-A0AAJ7SGQ4-F1
#
_entry.id   AF-A0AAJ7SGQ4-F1
#
_cell.length_a   1.000
_cell.length_b   1.000
_cell.length_c   1.000
_cell.angle_alpha   90.00
_cell.angle_beta   90.00
_cell.angle_gamma   90.00
#
_symmetry.space_group_name_H-M   'P 1'
#
loop_
_entity.id
_entity.type
_entity.pdbx_description
1 polymer ?
#
loop_
_entity_poly.entity_id
_entity_poly.type
_entity_poly.pdbx_seq_one_letter_code
_entity_poly.pdbx_strand_id
1 'polypeptide(L)'
;MFLTAILFVSVTLLVLKLFRLATHWNDKGIPHESFLEALHRSLWKNTVRNPFDNYDDAVRKHGRIFGSYRGLSAVLVVSELNAAKEVFIKQFPNFYQRTFDIPVGDKLWDNLPGTLPHDDWKVVRSLLGYSFTASKLKGMIPKFDRIAKRSVAHLEKIARTTENEIILNRSIKAYALDSVVAAAFGVDLESEDNPNSPFIKHASDLFNPSFGTYLFMFAPRLLKYCPFAGFPPKATSEFFNKFGKRILDEKRANLDQTIKNGTADILDNLLIAQREDPSSIITDDVLTSQAFIFYLGGVDTTVVTLEMTTFFMTIHPEVQDKVVEEIEQVMGNRDQVEYDDVQKMKYLDATIQESLRFYPISFLIDRFCNKDTTVAGVPIKTGTIVEVPIRSMHFDPELFPEPEKFMPERFLKETSQDGAVQGILTFGEGPKNCVGRRLATMNVQVLLANMLRKIKLEACEATPKSLKLKGGMNFTNVSEKPLVLRVTPYRGMMGLLLIGASVTALAALWGIYGDADLSTLIAHNIWHNRRNKYRGKVIWITGASSGIGEEVAYAFARLGCKIVISGTRIAELERVRNKCEMLSSECRVKILCGDISDTKRHPEWLQEVTDAFGEVHVLVNNAGRSQRSNFEKIPETIERELFDVNVFSVMSLTRVVVARWLEKDLRDREILVTSSTAGKIGAPLSATYCASKHALHGFFEGLRSELSCREFPMRISLACPGPVRSNIRVSAYTDTVGQQYNMPDTAGQKNLMETARCAQLMVSGLASGLDEMWICRQPVLIVYYLAQYMPSVMRMYLLKLFMNKNTLRVRDGH
;
A
#
# COMPACT_ATOMS: atom_id res chain seq x y z
N MET A 1 35.83 -63.60 26.19
CA MET A 1 34.75 -64.53 25.78
C MET A 1 33.36 -64.08 26.22
N PHE A 2 33.13 -63.68 27.48
CA PHE A 2 31.77 -63.33 27.94
C PHE A 2 31.22 -62.04 27.30
N LEU A 3 32.03 -60.98 27.24
CA LEU A 3 31.69 -59.71 26.57
C LEU A 3 31.44 -59.87 25.07
N THR A 4 32.24 -60.70 24.40
CA THR A 4 32.09 -61.00 22.97
C THR A 4 30.83 -61.82 22.68
N ALA A 5 30.44 -62.73 23.58
CA ALA A 5 29.19 -63.48 23.47
C ALA A 5 27.95 -62.59 23.68
N ILE A 6 27.99 -61.69 24.68
CA ILE A 6 26.92 -60.70 24.91
C ILE A 6 26.77 -59.79 23.69
N LEU A 7 27.88 -59.26 23.16
CA LEU A 7 27.84 -58.41 21.98
C LEU A 7 27.24 -59.13 20.77
N PHE A 8 27.66 -60.39 20.52
CA PHE A 8 27.13 -61.19 19.42
C PHE A 8 25.63 -61.47 19.57
N VAL A 9 25.16 -61.82 20.76
CA VAL A 9 23.74 -62.02 21.05
C VAL A 9 22.96 -60.71 20.87
N SER A 10 23.45 -59.59 21.39
CA SER A 10 22.82 -58.28 21.24
C SER A 10 22.73 -57.84 19.78
N VAL A 11 23.79 -58.01 18.99
CA VAL A 11 23.80 -57.71 17.55
C VAL A 11 22.83 -58.62 16.80
N THR A 12 22.81 -59.92 17.10
CA THR A 12 21.88 -60.87 16.47
C THR A 12 20.42 -60.50 16.77
N LEU A 13 20.09 -60.19 18.02
CA LEU A 13 18.76 -59.73 18.42
C LEU A 13 18.38 -58.40 17.73
N LEU A 14 19.33 -57.48 17.58
CA LEU A 14 19.12 -56.23 16.86
C LEU A 14 18.83 -56.49 15.37
N VAL A 15 19.60 -57.36 14.71
CA VAL A 15 19.39 -57.73 13.30
C VAL A 15 18.03 -58.40 13.12
N LEU A 16 17.66 -59.35 13.98
CA LEU A 16 16.34 -59.99 13.94
C LEU A 16 15.20 -58.98 14.14
N LYS A 17 15.39 -58.02 15.06
CA LYS A 17 14.42 -56.94 15.29
C LYS A 17 14.29 -56.02 14.07
N LEU A 18 15.41 -55.63 13.46
CA LEU A 18 15.42 -54.81 12.25
C LEU A 18 14.80 -55.56 11.05
N PHE A 19 15.07 -56.87 10.92
CA PHE A 19 14.45 -57.69 9.88
C PHE A 19 12.94 -57.77 10.06
N ARG A 20 12.45 -58.08 11.27
CA ARG A 20 11.00 -58.11 11.57
C ARG A 20 10.33 -56.77 11.32
N LEU A 21 11.02 -55.67 11.64
CA LEU A 21 10.52 -54.33 11.34
C LEU A 21 10.45 -54.10 9.82
N ALA A 22 11.55 -54.38 9.10
CA ALA A 22 11.64 -54.16 7.66
C ALA A 22 10.64 -55.01 6.85
N THR A 23 10.16 -56.14 7.39
CA THR A 23 9.14 -56.98 6.75
C THR A 23 7.73 -56.76 7.31
N HIS A 24 7.52 -55.79 8.22
CA HIS A 24 6.25 -55.60 8.94
C HIS A 24 5.02 -55.43 8.04
N TRP A 25 5.19 -54.79 6.87
CA TRP A 25 4.08 -54.50 5.94
C TRP A 25 3.87 -55.56 4.86
N ASN A 26 4.81 -56.50 4.68
CA ASN A 26 4.81 -57.45 3.57
C ASN A 26 3.58 -58.39 3.56
N ASP A 27 3.01 -58.69 4.73
CA ASP A 27 1.88 -59.62 4.90
C ASP A 27 0.52 -58.89 5.07
N LYS A 28 0.47 -57.56 4.94
CA LYS A 28 -0.71 -56.74 5.26
C LYS A 28 -1.58 -56.39 4.06
N GLY A 29 -1.15 -56.74 2.84
CA GLY A 29 -1.95 -56.52 1.62
C GLY A 29 -2.17 -55.05 1.26
N ILE A 30 -1.32 -54.14 1.74
CA ILE A 30 -1.36 -52.71 1.40
C ILE A 30 -0.06 -52.29 0.71
N PRO A 31 -0.08 -51.23 -0.13
CA PRO A 31 1.14 -50.61 -0.61
C PRO A 31 2.01 -50.15 0.57
N HIS A 32 3.32 -50.22 0.44
CA HIS A 32 4.22 -49.72 1.47
C HIS A 32 5.57 -49.27 0.92
N GLU A 33 6.23 -48.38 1.66
CA GLU A 33 7.63 -48.04 1.45
C GLU A 33 8.52 -49.16 1.99
N SER A 34 9.70 -49.34 1.38
CA SER A 34 10.74 -50.15 2.01
C SER A 34 11.33 -49.41 3.22
N PHE A 35 11.85 -50.16 4.19
CA PHE A 35 12.50 -49.57 5.37
C PHE A 35 13.64 -48.60 4.99
N LEU A 36 14.43 -48.94 3.96
CA LEU A 36 15.53 -48.10 3.49
C LEU A 36 15.04 -46.81 2.81
N GLU A 37 13.96 -46.87 2.02
CA GLU A 37 13.35 -45.67 1.44
C GLU A 37 12.82 -44.73 2.53
N ALA A 38 12.12 -45.27 3.52
CA ALA A 38 11.58 -44.50 4.64
C ALA A 38 12.71 -43.90 5.49
N LEU A 39 13.77 -44.66 5.77
CA LEU A 39 14.94 -44.18 6.51
C LEU A 39 15.68 -43.07 5.74
N HIS A 40 15.87 -43.22 4.43
CA HIS A 40 16.46 -42.21 3.56
C HIS A 40 15.59 -40.95 3.50
N ARG A 41 14.26 -41.08 3.44
CA ARG A 41 13.36 -39.91 3.54
C ARG A 41 13.54 -39.19 4.87
N SER A 42 13.52 -39.95 5.97
CA SER A 42 13.53 -39.42 7.33
C SER A 42 14.85 -38.71 7.68
N LEU A 43 15.99 -39.33 7.37
CA LEU A 43 17.32 -38.81 7.74
C LEU A 43 17.89 -37.79 6.73
N TRP A 44 17.55 -37.90 5.45
CA TRP A 44 18.17 -37.10 4.39
C TRP A 44 17.18 -36.23 3.61
N LYS A 45 16.12 -36.79 3.04
CA LYS A 45 15.21 -35.96 2.23
C LYS A 45 14.50 -34.88 3.04
N ASN A 46 14.13 -35.15 4.29
CA ASN A 46 13.49 -34.17 5.16
C ASN A 46 14.45 -33.09 5.69
N THR A 47 15.76 -33.34 5.65
CA THR A 47 16.76 -32.34 6.05
C THR A 47 17.11 -31.39 4.89
N VAL A 48 17.07 -31.89 3.65
CA VAL A 48 17.37 -31.09 2.44
C VAL A 48 16.12 -30.45 1.83
N ARG A 49 15.00 -31.17 1.80
CA ARG A 49 13.71 -30.71 1.23
C ARG A 49 12.67 -30.59 2.35
N ASN A 50 11.70 -29.71 2.13
CA ASN A 50 10.58 -29.55 3.04
C ASN A 50 9.80 -30.89 3.22
N PRO A 51 9.48 -31.30 4.47
CA PRO A 51 8.78 -32.57 4.74
C PRO A 51 7.44 -32.73 4.03
N PHE A 52 6.69 -31.64 3.80
CA PHE A 52 5.39 -31.70 3.13
C PHE A 52 5.48 -32.28 1.74
N ASP A 53 6.46 -31.82 0.97
CA ASP A 53 6.68 -32.29 -0.38
C ASP A 53 6.98 -33.80 -0.41
N ASN A 54 7.76 -34.27 0.56
CA ASN A 54 8.14 -35.66 0.65
C ASN A 54 6.94 -36.56 1.01
N TYR A 55 6.00 -36.08 1.83
CA TYR A 55 4.75 -36.81 2.12
C TYR A 55 3.79 -36.78 0.93
N ASP A 56 3.65 -35.65 0.24
CA ASP A 56 2.80 -35.58 -0.95
C ASP A 56 3.31 -36.49 -2.07
N ASP A 57 4.64 -36.55 -2.28
CA ASP A 57 5.24 -37.49 -3.23
C ASP A 57 4.99 -38.95 -2.84
N ALA A 58 5.02 -39.25 -1.53
CA ALA A 58 4.74 -40.60 -1.02
C ALA A 58 3.27 -41.00 -1.20
N VAL A 59 2.33 -40.10 -0.89
CA VAL A 59 0.89 -40.29 -1.12
C VAL A 59 0.61 -40.47 -2.62
N ARG A 60 1.25 -39.68 -3.49
CA ARG A 60 1.13 -39.84 -4.95
C ARG A 60 1.68 -41.19 -5.45
N LYS A 61 2.76 -41.69 -4.86
CA LYS A 61 3.41 -42.95 -5.26
C LYS A 61 2.69 -44.19 -4.74
N HIS A 62 2.24 -44.18 -3.49
CA HIS A 62 1.74 -45.36 -2.78
C HIS A 62 0.22 -45.36 -2.55
N GLY A 63 -0.47 -44.26 -2.83
CA GLY A 63 -1.91 -44.10 -2.62
C GLY A 63 -2.25 -43.45 -1.27
N ARG A 64 -3.55 -43.31 -0.99
CA ARG A 64 -4.05 -42.60 0.21
C ARG A 64 -3.84 -43.36 1.53
N ILE A 65 -3.67 -44.68 1.49
CA ILE A 65 -3.40 -45.53 2.66
C ILE A 65 -2.20 -46.42 2.33
N PHE A 66 -1.12 -46.30 3.09
CA PHE A 66 0.08 -47.11 2.86
C PHE A 66 0.93 -47.31 4.12
N GLY A 67 1.72 -48.38 4.11
CA GLY A 67 2.69 -48.71 5.15
C GLY A 67 4.01 -47.94 4.99
N SER A 68 4.58 -47.50 6.10
CA SER A 68 5.80 -46.71 6.16
C SER A 68 6.56 -46.98 7.47
N TYR A 69 7.64 -46.24 7.71
CA TYR A 69 8.47 -46.34 8.90
C TYR A 69 8.91 -44.97 9.39
N ARG A 70 8.97 -44.81 10.72
CA ARG A 70 9.57 -43.66 11.40
C ARG A 70 10.52 -44.17 12.48
N GLY A 71 11.82 -43.93 12.26
CA GLY A 71 12.87 -44.52 13.11
C GLY A 71 12.73 -46.04 13.15
N LEU A 72 12.54 -46.61 14.34
CA LEU A 72 12.37 -48.05 14.56
C LEU A 72 10.91 -48.48 14.76
N SER A 73 9.94 -47.68 14.29
CA SER A 73 8.51 -47.95 14.43
C SER A 73 7.85 -48.09 13.06
N ALA A 74 6.90 -49.02 12.94
CA ALA A 74 6.04 -49.12 11.78
C ALA A 74 4.99 -48.00 11.80
N VAL A 75 4.67 -47.46 10.63
CA VAL A 75 3.76 -46.33 10.44
C VAL A 75 2.68 -46.70 9.43
N LEU A 76 1.42 -46.54 9.78
CA LEU A 76 0.32 -46.51 8.82
C LEU A 76 0.05 -45.05 8.45
N VAL A 77 0.27 -44.68 7.20
CA VAL A 77 -0.09 -43.35 6.69
C VAL A 77 -1.52 -43.38 6.18
N VAL A 78 -2.33 -42.43 6.63
CA VAL A 78 -3.76 -42.31 6.34
C VAL A 78 -4.06 -40.91 5.83
N SER A 79 -4.34 -40.78 4.54
CA SER A 79 -4.70 -39.52 3.87
C SER A 79 -6.17 -39.49 3.46
N GLU A 80 -7.05 -40.09 4.28
CA GLU A 80 -8.51 -40.10 4.07
C GLU A 80 -9.25 -39.59 5.31
N LEU A 81 -10.26 -38.74 5.11
CA LEU A 81 -10.97 -38.08 6.20
C LEU A 81 -11.68 -39.06 7.15
N ASN A 82 -12.36 -40.07 6.61
CA ASN A 82 -13.10 -41.04 7.42
C ASN A 82 -12.19 -41.91 8.28
N ALA A 83 -11.05 -42.33 7.73
CA ALA A 83 -10.04 -43.10 8.45
C ALA A 83 -9.30 -42.22 9.49
N ALA A 84 -9.02 -40.95 9.18
CA ALA A 84 -8.50 -40.01 10.18
C ALA A 84 -9.47 -39.83 11.36
N LYS A 85 -10.78 -39.67 11.09
CA LYS A 85 -11.82 -39.58 12.13
C LYS A 85 -11.99 -40.87 12.92
N GLU A 86 -11.81 -42.03 12.27
CA GLU A 86 -11.80 -43.31 12.96
C GLU A 86 -10.72 -43.33 14.06
N VAL A 87 -9.51 -42.88 13.75
CA VAL A 87 -8.37 -42.86 14.68
C VAL A 87 -8.55 -41.77 15.75
N PHE A 88 -8.89 -40.54 15.35
CA PHE A 88 -8.88 -39.38 16.24
C PHE A 88 -10.11 -39.29 17.16
N ILE A 89 -11.24 -39.85 16.72
CA ILE A 89 -12.54 -39.72 17.42
C ILE A 89 -13.04 -41.10 17.84
N LYS A 90 -13.38 -41.96 16.88
CA LYS A 90 -14.12 -43.22 17.17
C LYS A 90 -13.31 -44.18 18.03
N GLN A 91 -12.02 -44.31 17.74
CA GLN A 91 -11.10 -45.21 18.43
C GLN A 91 -10.12 -44.47 19.35
N PHE A 92 -10.46 -43.25 19.81
CA PHE A 92 -9.58 -42.49 20.71
C PHE A 92 -9.03 -43.28 21.91
N PRO A 93 -9.79 -44.19 22.58
CA PRO A 93 -9.24 -45.02 23.65
C PRO A 93 -8.05 -45.93 23.25
N ASN A 94 -7.91 -46.26 21.96
CA ASN A 94 -6.77 -47.00 21.43
C ASN A 94 -5.62 -46.07 20.99
N PHE A 95 -5.90 -44.77 20.79
CA PHE A 95 -5.03 -43.78 20.14
C PHE A 95 -4.90 -42.48 20.95
N TYR A 96 -4.82 -42.55 22.28
CA TYR A 96 -4.75 -41.33 23.10
C TYR A 96 -3.34 -40.72 23.18
N GLN A 97 -2.29 -41.52 22.93
CA GLN A 97 -0.89 -41.10 23.01
C GLN A 97 -0.36 -40.64 21.63
N ARG A 98 0.54 -39.66 21.60
CA ARG A 98 1.31 -39.23 20.41
C ARG A 98 2.75 -39.75 20.48
N THR A 99 3.47 -39.74 19.35
CA THR A 99 4.84 -40.30 19.27
C THR A 99 5.82 -39.62 20.22
N PHE A 100 5.60 -38.34 20.51
CA PHE A 100 6.47 -37.50 21.34
C PHE A 100 6.00 -37.35 22.79
N ASP A 101 4.93 -38.05 23.19
CA ASP A 101 4.40 -38.07 24.56
C ASP A 101 5.26 -39.02 25.42
N ILE A 102 6.55 -38.73 25.57
CA ILE A 102 7.54 -39.56 26.27
C ILE A 102 8.38 -38.68 27.21
N PRO A 103 8.56 -39.08 28.48
CA PRO A 103 9.38 -38.33 29.43
C PRO A 103 10.86 -38.37 29.04
N VAL A 104 11.51 -37.22 29.15
CA VAL A 104 12.93 -37.00 28.80
C VAL A 104 13.81 -36.76 30.03
N GLY A 105 13.23 -36.75 31.24
CA GLY A 105 13.95 -36.56 32.50
C GLY A 105 14.12 -35.09 32.90
N ASP A 106 13.35 -34.18 32.28
CA ASP A 106 13.29 -32.77 32.62
C ASP A 106 11.91 -32.45 33.20
N LYS A 107 11.85 -31.86 34.39
CA LYS A 107 10.59 -31.61 35.09
C LYS A 107 9.64 -30.67 34.34
N LEU A 108 10.17 -29.68 33.62
CA LEU A 108 9.35 -28.73 32.86
C LEU A 108 8.72 -29.42 31.65
N TRP A 109 9.48 -30.32 31.00
CA TRP A 109 9.02 -31.07 29.83
C TRP A 109 8.10 -32.24 30.17
N ASP A 110 8.43 -32.98 31.24
CA ASP A 110 7.74 -34.21 31.63
C ASP A 110 6.32 -33.93 32.16
N ASN A 111 6.04 -32.69 32.57
CA ASN A 111 4.73 -32.23 33.03
C ASN A 111 3.91 -31.49 31.94
N LEU A 112 4.35 -31.47 30.68
CA LEU A 112 3.56 -30.90 29.58
C LEU A 112 2.33 -31.77 29.26
N PRO A 113 1.23 -31.20 28.72
CA PRO A 113 0.03 -31.96 28.35
C PRO A 113 0.26 -33.13 27.36
N GLY A 114 1.33 -33.08 26.56
CA GLY A 114 1.73 -34.22 25.74
C GLY A 114 2.22 -35.37 26.61
N THR A 115 3.16 -35.08 27.50
CA THR A 115 3.94 -36.08 28.24
C THR A 115 3.23 -36.67 29.46
N LEU A 116 2.25 -35.95 30.03
CA LEU A 116 1.51 -36.41 31.20
C LEU A 116 0.84 -37.78 30.97
N PRO A 117 0.78 -38.65 32.00
CA PRO A 117 -0.05 -39.86 31.97
C PRO A 117 -1.48 -39.55 31.54
N HIS A 118 -2.15 -40.50 30.89
CA HIS A 118 -3.44 -40.25 30.23
C HIS A 118 -4.51 -39.66 31.16
N ASP A 119 -4.63 -40.16 32.39
CA ASP A 119 -5.64 -39.68 33.33
C ASP A 119 -5.28 -38.30 33.89
N ASP A 120 -4.01 -38.02 34.17
CA ASP A 120 -3.53 -36.69 34.57
C ASP A 120 -3.72 -35.67 33.45
N TRP A 121 -3.46 -36.08 32.20
CA TRP A 121 -3.74 -35.26 31.01
C TRP A 121 -5.22 -34.90 30.93
N LYS A 122 -6.16 -35.80 31.23
CA LYS A 122 -7.60 -35.46 31.19
C LYS A 122 -7.93 -34.34 32.18
N VAL A 123 -7.38 -34.41 33.39
CA VAL A 123 -7.58 -33.39 34.43
C VAL A 123 -7.03 -32.04 33.94
N VAL A 124 -5.76 -32.00 33.53
CA VAL A 124 -5.14 -30.77 32.99
C VAL A 124 -5.91 -30.26 31.78
N ARG A 125 -6.26 -31.13 30.83
CA ARG A 125 -6.98 -30.77 29.60
C ARG A 125 -8.32 -30.12 29.89
N SER A 126 -9.07 -30.62 30.87
CA SER A 126 -10.34 -30.06 31.30
C SER A 126 -10.16 -28.63 31.84
N LEU A 127 -9.17 -28.44 32.72
CA LEU A 127 -8.87 -27.13 33.32
C LEU A 127 -8.38 -26.09 32.30
N LEU A 128 -7.50 -26.51 31.37
CA LEU A 128 -7.08 -25.63 30.28
C LEU A 128 -8.27 -25.29 29.38
N GLY A 129 -9.17 -26.25 29.11
CA GLY A 129 -10.42 -26.00 28.38
C GLY A 129 -11.30 -24.92 29.02
N TYR A 130 -11.42 -24.93 30.35
CA TYR A 130 -12.15 -23.89 31.10
C TYR A 130 -11.54 -22.49 30.92
N SER A 131 -10.21 -22.40 30.86
CA SER A 131 -9.49 -21.14 30.62
C SER A 131 -9.75 -20.53 29.24
N PHE A 132 -10.31 -21.30 28.30
CA PHE A 132 -10.68 -20.87 26.94
C PHE A 132 -12.20 -20.77 26.70
N THR A 133 -12.98 -20.65 27.78
CA THR A 133 -14.41 -20.32 27.69
C THR A 133 -14.61 -18.89 27.16
N ALA A 134 -15.79 -18.61 26.61
CA ALA A 134 -16.08 -17.29 26.02
C ALA A 134 -15.89 -16.14 27.02
N SER A 135 -16.33 -16.33 28.27
CA SER A 135 -16.19 -15.34 29.34
C SER A 135 -14.72 -15.00 29.63
N LYS A 136 -13.85 -16.02 29.71
CA LYS A 136 -12.41 -15.82 29.97
C LYS A 136 -11.70 -15.16 28.79
N LEU A 137 -12.01 -15.59 27.56
CA LEU A 137 -11.47 -14.98 26.35
C LEU A 137 -11.88 -13.50 26.20
N LYS A 138 -13.14 -13.17 26.52
CA LYS A 138 -13.62 -11.78 26.53
C LYS A 138 -12.82 -10.89 27.49
N GLY A 139 -12.41 -11.42 28.64
CA GLY A 139 -11.54 -10.72 29.59
C GLY A 139 -10.11 -10.46 29.09
N MET A 140 -9.64 -11.19 28.08
CA MET A 140 -8.29 -11.04 27.50
C MET A 140 -8.22 -10.00 26.36
N ILE A 141 -9.34 -9.76 25.67
CA ILE A 141 -9.42 -8.84 24.51
C ILE A 141 -8.78 -7.46 24.78
N PRO A 142 -9.06 -6.75 25.89
CA PRO A 142 -8.47 -5.43 26.12
C PRO A 142 -6.95 -5.44 26.18
N LYS A 143 -6.34 -6.53 26.70
CA LYS A 143 -4.88 -6.68 26.74
C LYS A 143 -4.34 -6.86 25.31
N PHE A 144 -4.98 -7.70 24.49
CA PHE A 144 -4.55 -7.93 23.11
C PHE A 144 -4.73 -6.71 22.22
N ASP A 145 -5.83 -5.98 22.37
CA ASP A 145 -6.09 -4.74 21.62
C ASP A 145 -5.00 -3.69 21.92
N ARG A 146 -4.64 -3.53 23.20
CA ARG A 146 -3.56 -2.62 23.61
C ARG A 146 -2.21 -3.00 22.98
N ILE A 147 -1.83 -4.28 23.03
CA ILE A 147 -0.57 -4.77 22.46
C ILE A 147 -0.59 -4.62 20.92
N ALA A 148 -1.71 -4.95 20.27
CA ALA A 148 -1.89 -4.78 18.83
C ALA A 148 -1.72 -3.32 18.40
N LYS A 149 -2.35 -2.38 19.10
CA LYS A 149 -2.24 -0.94 18.81
C LYS A 149 -0.81 -0.43 18.91
N ARG A 150 -0.06 -0.88 19.93
CA ARG A 150 1.36 -0.54 20.07
C ARG A 150 2.15 -1.01 18.85
N SER A 151 1.99 -2.28 18.45
CA SER A 151 2.69 -2.82 17.27
C SER A 151 2.28 -2.15 15.96
N VAL A 152 1.00 -1.81 15.80
CA VAL A 152 0.49 -1.13 14.59
C VAL A 152 0.96 0.33 14.50
N ALA A 153 1.09 1.04 15.63
CA ALA A 153 1.59 2.42 15.64
C ALA A 153 3.00 2.55 15.03
N HIS A 154 3.86 1.54 15.23
CA HIS A 154 5.17 1.48 14.59
C HIS A 154 5.05 1.37 13.05
N LEU A 155 4.17 0.48 12.58
CA LEU A 155 3.92 0.27 11.15
C LEU A 155 3.29 1.50 10.48
N GLU A 156 2.35 2.19 11.15
CA GLU A 156 1.77 3.43 10.65
C GLU A 156 2.80 4.54 10.42
N LYS A 157 3.78 4.64 11.33
CA LYS A 157 4.86 5.62 11.20
C LYS A 157 5.69 5.34 9.96
N ILE A 158 6.03 4.07 9.71
CA ILE A 158 6.79 3.65 8.54
C ILE A 158 5.98 3.83 7.25
N ALA A 159 4.67 3.54 7.28
CA ALA A 159 3.80 3.70 6.11
C ALA A 159 3.75 5.13 5.55
N ARG A 160 4.09 6.15 6.37
CA ARG A 160 4.13 7.56 5.98
C ARG A 160 5.49 8.02 5.44
N THR A 161 6.51 7.16 5.43
CA THR A 161 7.86 7.49 4.93
C THR A 161 8.04 7.02 3.49
N THR A 162 9.15 7.43 2.86
CA THR A 162 9.59 6.90 1.56
C THR A 162 10.25 5.52 1.67
N GLU A 163 10.63 5.10 2.88
CA GLU A 163 11.22 3.78 3.19
C GLU A 163 10.14 2.87 3.78
N ASN A 164 9.12 2.57 2.99
CA ASN A 164 7.92 1.87 3.43
C ASN A 164 7.89 0.39 3.04
N GLU A 165 9.01 -0.17 2.61
CA GLU A 165 9.20 -1.61 2.39
C GLU A 165 9.83 -2.23 3.64
N ILE A 166 9.13 -3.20 4.23
CA ILE A 166 9.47 -3.74 5.55
C ILE A 166 9.49 -5.26 5.57
N ILE A 167 10.24 -5.81 6.53
CA ILE A 167 10.13 -7.21 6.95
C ILE A 167 9.10 -7.28 8.07
N LEU A 168 7.86 -7.65 7.73
CA LEU A 168 6.73 -7.65 8.67
C LEU A 168 6.91 -8.63 9.85
N ASN A 169 7.69 -9.69 9.63
CA ASN A 169 7.94 -10.76 10.61
C ASN A 169 8.45 -10.23 11.97
N ARG A 170 9.18 -9.10 12.02
CA ARG A 170 9.67 -8.52 13.28
C ARG A 170 8.54 -8.05 14.19
N SER A 171 7.65 -7.19 13.70
CA SER A 171 6.52 -6.67 14.50
C SER A 171 5.49 -7.76 14.81
N ILE A 172 5.25 -8.69 13.88
CA ILE A 172 4.42 -9.88 14.13
C ILE A 172 4.98 -10.74 15.28
N LYS A 173 6.31 -10.99 15.30
CA LYS A 173 6.96 -11.76 16.37
C LYS A 173 6.83 -11.09 17.73
N ALA A 174 7.07 -9.78 17.81
CA ALA A 174 6.93 -9.04 19.04
C ALA A 174 5.49 -9.10 19.57
N TYR A 175 4.50 -8.86 18.70
CA TYR A 175 3.09 -8.98 19.04
C TYR A 175 2.73 -10.39 19.54
N ALA A 176 3.11 -11.43 18.80
CA ALA A 176 2.78 -12.82 19.15
C ALA A 176 3.38 -13.22 20.50
N LEU A 177 4.61 -12.78 20.77
CA LEU A 177 5.27 -13.01 22.05
C LEU A 177 4.55 -12.29 23.19
N ASP A 178 4.35 -10.97 23.06
CA ASP A 178 3.73 -10.14 24.11
C ASP A 178 2.29 -10.59 24.41
N SER A 179 1.50 -10.87 23.37
CA SER A 179 0.10 -11.31 23.52
C SER A 179 0.00 -12.67 24.22
N VAL A 180 0.83 -13.64 23.85
CA VAL A 180 0.83 -14.98 24.48
C VAL A 180 1.31 -14.90 25.92
N VAL A 181 2.35 -14.13 26.21
CA VAL A 181 2.86 -13.97 27.58
C VAL A 181 1.85 -13.21 28.44
N ALA A 182 1.17 -12.20 27.89
CA ALA A 182 0.09 -11.51 28.58
C ALA A 182 -1.13 -12.42 28.86
N ALA A 183 -1.43 -13.36 27.96
CA ALA A 183 -2.50 -14.34 28.13
C ALA A 183 -2.16 -15.40 29.18
N ALA A 184 -0.93 -15.90 29.16
CA ALA A 184 -0.50 -17.00 30.01
C ALA A 184 -0.07 -16.55 31.41
N PHE A 185 0.66 -15.43 31.51
CA PHE A 185 1.30 -14.96 32.75
C PHE A 185 0.75 -13.62 33.25
N GLY A 186 -0.04 -12.91 32.44
CA GLY A 186 -0.52 -11.56 32.79
C GLY A 186 0.56 -10.48 32.70
N VAL A 187 1.70 -10.80 32.09
CA VAL A 187 2.87 -9.92 31.96
C VAL A 187 2.94 -9.34 30.55
N ASP A 188 3.21 -8.04 30.45
CA ASP A 188 3.52 -7.36 29.18
C ASP A 188 5.04 -7.22 29.09
N LEU A 189 5.69 -7.86 28.11
CA LEU A 189 7.16 -7.86 27.99
C LEU A 189 7.72 -6.64 27.27
N GLU A 190 6.87 -5.91 26.54
CA GLU A 190 7.27 -4.80 25.67
C GLU A 190 8.42 -5.21 24.71
N SER A 191 8.29 -6.38 24.09
CA SER A 191 9.40 -7.04 23.38
C SER A 191 9.89 -6.31 22.13
N GLU A 192 9.07 -5.45 21.54
CA GLU A 192 9.44 -4.62 20.39
C GLU A 192 10.52 -3.58 20.76
N ASP A 193 10.42 -3.02 21.97
CA ASP A 193 11.36 -2.02 22.50
C ASP A 193 12.57 -2.66 23.19
N ASN A 194 12.46 -3.92 23.64
CA ASN A 194 13.53 -4.64 24.33
C ASN A 194 13.87 -6.00 23.68
N PRO A 195 14.45 -5.99 22.46
CA PRO A 195 14.69 -7.21 21.69
C PRO A 195 15.76 -8.14 22.29
N ASN A 196 16.60 -7.65 23.21
CA ASN A 196 17.70 -8.38 23.82
C ASN A 196 17.36 -8.96 25.21
N SER A 197 16.08 -9.03 25.57
CA SER A 197 15.70 -9.56 26.88
C SER A 197 16.14 -11.02 27.04
N PRO A 198 16.54 -11.45 28.27
CA PRO A 198 16.88 -12.85 28.54
C PRO A 198 15.75 -13.82 28.19
N PHE A 199 14.50 -13.36 28.33
CA PHE A 199 13.32 -14.14 27.95
C PHE A 199 13.35 -14.48 26.46
N ILE A 200 13.51 -13.48 25.58
CA ILE A 200 13.56 -13.65 24.11
C ILE A 200 14.71 -14.56 23.68
N LYS A 201 15.88 -14.43 24.33
CA LYS A 201 17.04 -15.26 24.04
C LYS A 201 16.76 -16.75 24.31
N HIS A 202 16.34 -17.08 25.54
CA HIS A 202 16.02 -18.46 25.92
C HIS A 202 14.82 -19.02 25.14
N ALA A 203 13.86 -18.16 24.83
CA ALA A 203 12.74 -18.42 23.92
C ALA A 203 13.20 -18.91 22.54
N SER A 204 14.15 -18.21 21.92
CA SER A 204 14.73 -18.54 20.61
C SER A 204 15.54 -19.85 20.64
N ASP A 205 16.29 -20.09 21.72
CA ASP A 205 17.14 -21.28 21.87
C ASP A 205 16.35 -22.60 21.87
N LEU A 206 15.04 -22.59 22.21
CA LEU A 206 14.19 -23.78 22.15
C LEU A 206 13.93 -24.27 20.72
N PHE A 207 13.93 -23.36 19.76
CA PHE A 207 13.57 -23.65 18.37
C PHE A 207 14.80 -23.87 17.47
N ASN A 208 16.01 -23.66 18.00
CA ASN A 208 17.25 -23.94 17.29
C ASN A 208 17.59 -25.45 17.37
N PRO A 209 17.75 -26.15 16.23
CA PRO A 209 18.01 -27.58 16.23
C PRO A 209 19.37 -27.92 16.83
N SER A 210 19.40 -28.79 17.85
CA SER A 210 20.60 -29.35 18.48
C SER A 210 20.71 -30.86 18.20
N PHE A 211 21.85 -31.50 18.53
CA PHE A 211 21.98 -32.96 18.46
C PHE A 211 20.86 -33.69 19.23
N GLY A 212 20.48 -33.18 20.41
CA GLY A 212 19.37 -33.71 21.19
C GLY A 212 18.02 -33.56 20.50
N THR A 213 17.80 -32.49 19.73
CA THR A 213 16.60 -32.31 18.91
C THR A 213 16.46 -33.43 17.87
N TYR A 214 17.55 -33.84 17.21
CA TYR A 214 17.55 -34.99 16.30
C TYR A 214 17.29 -36.31 17.04
N LEU A 215 17.89 -36.50 18.22
CA LEU A 215 17.67 -37.69 19.03
C LEU A 215 16.21 -37.80 19.53
N PHE A 216 15.60 -36.68 19.91
CA PHE A 216 14.18 -36.57 20.25
C PHE A 216 13.28 -37.01 19.10
N MET A 217 13.60 -36.62 17.88
CA MET A 217 12.73 -36.90 16.73
C MET A 217 12.78 -38.33 16.23
N PHE A 218 13.95 -38.98 16.25
CA PHE A 218 14.11 -40.33 15.70
C PHE A 218 14.13 -41.44 16.75
N ALA A 219 14.60 -41.14 17.97
CA ALA A 219 14.74 -42.12 19.04
C ALA A 219 14.49 -41.49 20.42
N PRO A 220 13.29 -40.93 20.68
CA PRO A 220 12.98 -40.20 21.91
C PRO A 220 13.21 -41.04 23.18
N ARG A 221 13.00 -42.36 23.10
CA ARG A 221 13.25 -43.29 24.22
C ARG A 221 14.71 -43.36 24.66
N LEU A 222 15.67 -42.99 23.80
CA LEU A 222 17.09 -42.96 24.14
C LEU A 222 17.48 -41.72 24.96
N LEU A 223 16.70 -40.63 24.88
CA LEU A 223 17.03 -39.38 25.60
C LEU A 223 17.09 -39.57 27.11
N LYS A 224 16.20 -40.38 27.67
CA LYS A 224 16.21 -40.72 29.10
C LYS A 224 17.55 -41.30 29.57
N TYR A 225 18.29 -41.95 28.67
CA TYR A 225 19.58 -42.58 28.95
C TYR A 225 20.78 -41.72 28.50
N CYS A 226 20.52 -40.62 27.78
CA CYS A 226 21.55 -39.70 27.27
C CYS A 226 21.29 -38.27 27.77
N PRO A 227 21.45 -38.00 29.08
CA PRO A 227 21.15 -36.69 29.67
C PRO A 227 22.05 -35.56 29.14
N PHE A 228 23.17 -35.89 28.50
CA PHE A 228 24.09 -34.96 27.84
C PHE A 228 23.67 -34.60 26.40
N ALA A 229 22.58 -35.17 25.87
CA ALA A 229 22.12 -34.89 24.51
C ALA A 229 21.63 -33.44 24.33
N GLY A 230 21.37 -32.71 25.42
CA GLY A 230 21.07 -31.28 25.38
C GLY A 230 19.64 -30.94 24.93
N PHE A 231 18.67 -31.81 25.24
CA PHE A 231 17.25 -31.58 24.94
C PHE A 231 16.35 -31.87 26.16
N PRO A 232 15.50 -30.91 26.59
CA PRO A 232 15.58 -29.48 26.24
C PRO A 232 16.92 -28.86 26.70
N PRO A 233 17.34 -27.70 26.16
CA PRO A 233 18.53 -27.02 26.65
C PRO A 233 18.41 -26.71 28.15
N LYS A 234 19.32 -27.25 28.96
CA LYS A 234 19.23 -27.19 30.44
C LYS A 234 19.12 -25.75 30.97
N ALA A 235 19.94 -24.84 30.47
CA ALA A 235 19.90 -23.42 30.87
C ALA A 235 18.54 -22.77 30.57
N THR A 236 17.91 -23.15 29.46
CA THR A 236 16.59 -22.66 29.08
C THR A 236 15.49 -23.24 29.97
N SER A 237 15.52 -24.55 30.24
CA SER A 237 14.57 -25.18 31.18
C SER A 237 14.66 -24.56 32.58
N GLU A 238 15.88 -24.37 33.09
CA GLU A 238 16.11 -23.72 34.40
C GLU A 238 15.61 -22.27 34.43
N PHE A 239 15.83 -21.51 33.35
CA PHE A 239 15.32 -20.15 33.22
C PHE A 239 13.78 -20.11 33.29
N PHE A 240 13.08 -20.89 32.46
CA PHE A 240 11.62 -20.89 32.44
C PHE A 240 11.01 -21.43 33.73
N ASN A 241 11.66 -22.42 34.37
CA ASN A 241 11.23 -22.92 35.66
C ASN A 241 11.34 -21.84 36.76
N LYS A 242 12.48 -21.14 36.83
CA LYS A 242 12.67 -20.03 37.77
C LYS A 242 11.72 -18.86 37.49
N PHE A 243 11.53 -18.52 36.22
CA PHE A 243 10.61 -17.47 35.80
C PHE A 243 9.18 -17.81 36.22
N GLY A 244 8.70 -19.02 35.88
CA GLY A 244 7.34 -19.44 36.23
C GLY A 244 7.10 -19.51 37.73
N LYS A 245 8.06 -20.01 38.53
CA LYS A 245 7.96 -20.03 40.00
C LYS A 245 7.84 -18.63 40.59
N ARG A 246 8.67 -17.69 40.14
CA ARG A 246 8.57 -16.29 40.57
C ARG A 246 7.19 -15.70 40.27
N ILE A 247 6.68 -15.90 39.05
CA ILE A 247 5.36 -15.40 38.66
C ILE A 247 4.24 -16.08 39.47
N LEU A 248 4.36 -17.38 39.76
CA LEU A 248 3.41 -18.11 40.60
C LEU A 248 3.33 -17.53 42.02
N ASP A 249 4.48 -17.23 42.63
CA ASP A 249 4.53 -16.63 43.96
C ASP A 249 3.89 -15.24 43.98
N GLU A 250 4.20 -14.40 42.98
CA GLU A 250 3.59 -13.06 42.82
C GLU A 250 2.07 -13.14 42.61
N LYS A 251 1.59 -14.11 41.82
CA LYS A 251 0.16 -14.32 41.56
C LYS A 251 -0.59 -14.82 42.80
N ARG A 252 -0.01 -15.76 43.54
CA ARG A 252 -0.58 -16.25 44.80
C ARG A 252 -0.80 -15.14 45.81
N ALA A 253 0.17 -14.23 45.95
CA ALA A 253 0.05 -13.08 46.84
C ALA A 253 -1.12 -12.15 46.48
N ASN A 254 -1.51 -12.09 45.20
CA ASN A 254 -2.53 -11.17 44.67
C ASN A 254 -3.82 -11.88 44.20
N LEU A 255 -3.97 -13.18 44.47
CA LEU A 255 -5.02 -14.00 43.86
C LEU A 255 -6.42 -13.54 44.24
N ASP A 256 -6.66 -13.21 45.51
CA ASP A 256 -7.98 -12.76 45.97
C ASP A 256 -8.39 -11.42 45.36
N GLN A 257 -7.43 -10.51 45.17
CA GLN A 257 -7.69 -9.24 44.48
C GLN A 257 -8.00 -9.46 43.00
N THR A 258 -7.28 -10.39 42.36
CA THR A 258 -7.48 -10.76 40.95
C THR A 258 -8.85 -11.37 40.72
N ILE A 259 -9.31 -12.25 41.63
CA ILE A 259 -10.66 -12.83 41.60
C ILE A 259 -11.71 -11.73 41.77
N LYS A 260 -11.56 -10.85 42.76
CA LYS A 260 -12.48 -9.73 43.00
C LYS A 260 -12.59 -8.79 41.79
N ASN A 261 -11.47 -8.51 41.13
CA ASN A 261 -11.42 -7.63 39.96
C ASN A 261 -11.88 -8.32 38.66
N GLY A 262 -12.00 -9.65 38.64
CA GLY A 262 -12.36 -10.40 37.44
C GLY A 262 -11.27 -10.40 36.36
N THR A 263 -10.01 -10.18 36.71
CA THR A 263 -8.89 -9.99 35.77
C THR A 263 -8.00 -11.23 35.60
N ALA A 264 -8.50 -12.40 36.01
CA ALA A 264 -7.76 -13.65 36.04
C ALA A 264 -7.31 -14.11 34.63
N ASP A 265 -6.02 -14.36 34.47
CA ASP A 265 -5.45 -14.99 33.29
C ASP A 265 -5.40 -16.52 33.40
N ILE A 266 -4.75 -17.20 32.44
CA ILE A 266 -4.74 -18.66 32.40
C ILE A 266 -4.08 -19.25 33.65
N LEU A 267 -2.95 -18.69 34.09
CA LEU A 267 -2.24 -19.19 35.26
C LEU A 267 -3.02 -18.92 36.55
N ASP A 268 -3.71 -17.78 36.65
CA ASP A 268 -4.63 -17.50 37.76
C ASP A 268 -5.77 -18.52 37.83
N ASN A 269 -6.36 -18.89 36.69
CA ASN A 269 -7.43 -19.90 36.65
C ASN A 269 -6.93 -21.28 37.11
N LEU A 270 -5.70 -21.64 36.77
CA LEU A 270 -5.10 -22.90 37.24
C LEU A 270 -4.76 -22.85 38.74
N LEU A 271 -4.33 -21.70 39.25
CA LEU A 271 -4.12 -21.48 40.69
C LEU A 271 -5.42 -21.58 41.49
N ILE A 272 -6.52 -21.04 40.95
CA ILE A 272 -7.86 -21.16 41.56
C ILE A 272 -8.26 -22.64 41.65
N ALA A 273 -8.07 -23.40 40.56
CA ALA A 273 -8.36 -24.83 40.54
C ALA A 273 -7.50 -25.63 41.54
N GLN A 274 -6.20 -25.31 41.64
CA GLN A 274 -5.30 -25.90 42.65
C GLN A 274 -5.79 -25.63 44.08
N ARG A 275 -6.32 -24.42 44.35
CA ARG A 275 -6.84 -24.03 45.67
C ARG A 275 -8.14 -24.76 46.01
N GLU A 276 -9.02 -24.95 45.03
CA GLU A 276 -10.31 -25.62 45.21
C GLU A 276 -10.18 -27.14 45.40
N ASP A 277 -9.18 -27.75 44.76
CA ASP A 277 -8.81 -29.15 44.98
C ASP A 277 -7.29 -29.29 45.25
N PRO A 278 -6.87 -29.14 46.53
CA PRO A 278 -5.48 -29.30 46.94
C PRO A 278 -4.95 -30.73 46.79
N SER A 279 -5.83 -31.72 46.58
CA SER A 279 -5.45 -33.12 46.34
C SER A 279 -5.21 -33.43 44.85
N SER A 280 -5.43 -32.44 43.97
CA SER A 280 -5.26 -32.58 42.53
C SER A 280 -3.80 -32.76 42.11
N ILE A 281 -3.61 -33.34 40.93
CA ILE A 281 -2.30 -33.49 40.27
C ILE A 281 -1.63 -32.15 39.91
N ILE A 282 -2.29 -31.01 40.18
CA ILE A 282 -1.86 -29.66 39.80
C ILE A 282 -0.83 -29.17 40.83
N THR A 283 0.40 -29.65 40.72
CA THR A 283 1.54 -29.16 41.52
C THR A 283 2.15 -27.88 40.92
N ASP A 284 3.03 -27.20 41.66
CA ASP A 284 3.75 -26.01 41.16
C ASP A 284 4.59 -26.30 39.92
N ASP A 285 5.20 -27.50 39.86
CA ASP A 285 5.94 -27.95 38.69
C ASP A 285 4.98 -28.15 37.50
N VAL A 286 3.76 -28.67 37.72
CA VAL A 286 2.72 -28.78 36.68
C VAL A 286 2.22 -27.42 36.22
N LEU A 287 1.94 -26.48 37.13
CA LEU A 287 1.52 -25.11 36.83
C LEU A 287 2.56 -24.36 35.98
N THR A 288 3.82 -24.43 36.39
CA THR A 288 4.95 -23.84 35.66
C THR A 288 5.04 -24.42 34.25
N SER A 289 4.86 -25.73 34.11
CA SER A 289 4.88 -26.43 32.81
C SER A 289 3.68 -26.05 31.94
N GLN A 290 2.50 -25.84 32.53
CA GLN A 290 1.32 -25.37 31.81
C GLN A 290 1.48 -23.93 31.31
N ALA A 291 2.15 -23.08 32.08
CA ALA A 291 2.46 -21.73 31.62
C ALA A 291 3.50 -21.76 30.48
N PHE A 292 4.49 -22.65 30.58
CA PHE A 292 5.51 -22.84 29.55
C PHE A 292 4.95 -23.38 28.22
N ILE A 293 4.00 -24.33 28.23
CA ILE A 293 3.40 -24.84 26.98
C ILE A 293 2.65 -23.75 26.20
N PHE A 294 2.11 -22.71 26.87
CA PHE A 294 1.48 -21.60 26.17
C PHE A 294 2.48 -20.77 25.39
N TYR A 295 3.67 -20.55 25.95
CA TYR A 295 4.76 -19.95 25.20
C TYR A 295 5.15 -20.84 24.01
N LEU A 296 5.48 -22.12 24.26
CA LEU A 296 5.96 -23.06 23.24
C LEU A 296 4.95 -23.25 22.09
N GLY A 297 3.66 -23.39 22.41
CA GLY A 297 2.60 -23.66 21.45
C GLY A 297 1.91 -22.41 20.90
N GLY A 298 2.10 -21.23 21.52
CA GLY A 298 1.35 -20.02 21.20
C GLY A 298 2.12 -19.00 20.36
N VAL A 299 3.44 -18.89 20.51
CA VAL A 299 4.21 -17.82 19.85
C VAL A 299 4.46 -18.13 18.37
N ASP A 300 5.27 -19.14 18.05
CA ASP A 300 5.65 -19.45 16.67
C ASP A 300 4.45 -19.80 15.79
N THR A 301 3.44 -20.47 16.34
CA THR A 301 2.21 -20.82 15.61
C THR A 301 1.41 -19.58 15.21
N THR A 302 1.31 -18.58 16.09
CA THR A 302 0.67 -17.29 15.81
C THR A 302 1.46 -16.50 14.78
N VAL A 303 2.80 -16.47 14.89
CA VAL A 303 3.70 -15.82 13.92
C VAL A 303 3.49 -16.38 12.52
N VAL A 304 3.54 -17.70 12.38
CA VAL A 304 3.35 -18.37 11.09
C VAL A 304 1.96 -18.07 10.54
N THR A 305 0.92 -18.14 11.38
CA THR A 305 -0.46 -17.83 10.93
C THR A 305 -0.57 -16.42 10.40
N LEU A 306 -0.03 -15.43 11.11
CA LEU A 306 -0.03 -14.02 10.68
C LEU A 306 0.79 -13.82 9.41
N GLU A 307 1.97 -14.42 9.30
CA GLU A 307 2.82 -14.33 8.12
C GLU A 307 2.15 -14.92 6.87
N MET A 308 1.55 -16.11 6.97
CA MET A 308 0.84 -16.74 5.85
C MET A 308 -0.41 -15.95 5.45
N THR A 309 -1.18 -15.46 6.44
CA THR A 309 -2.42 -14.71 6.18
C THR A 309 -2.11 -13.35 5.53
N THR A 310 -1.10 -12.64 6.04
CA THR A 310 -0.69 -11.34 5.48
C THR A 310 -0.06 -11.49 4.10
N PHE A 311 0.70 -12.57 3.85
CA PHE A 311 1.19 -12.93 2.53
C PHE A 311 0.05 -13.05 1.52
N PHE A 312 -0.96 -13.87 1.79
CA PHE A 312 -2.07 -14.06 0.86
C PHE A 312 -2.87 -12.78 0.66
N MET A 313 -3.15 -12.00 1.70
CA MET A 313 -3.81 -10.70 1.53
C MET A 313 -2.98 -9.70 0.71
N THR A 314 -1.66 -9.81 0.72
CA THR A 314 -0.76 -8.95 -0.06
C THR A 314 -0.77 -9.32 -1.54
N ILE A 315 -0.81 -10.62 -1.87
CA ILE A 315 -0.86 -11.09 -3.27
C ILE A 315 -2.29 -11.21 -3.84
N HIS A 316 -3.31 -11.11 -2.99
CA HIS A 316 -4.74 -11.07 -3.33
C HIS A 316 -5.39 -9.78 -2.77
N PRO A 317 -5.15 -8.61 -3.39
CA PRO A 317 -5.67 -7.33 -2.91
C PRO A 317 -7.20 -7.32 -2.81
N GLU A 318 -7.90 -8.05 -3.69
CA GLU A 318 -9.35 -8.22 -3.66
C GLU A 318 -9.87 -8.90 -2.38
N VAL A 319 -9.08 -9.84 -1.84
CA VAL A 319 -9.40 -10.49 -0.56
C VAL A 319 -9.15 -9.52 0.58
N GLN A 320 -8.02 -8.78 0.53
CA GLN A 320 -7.71 -7.77 1.54
C GLN A 320 -8.81 -6.71 1.61
N ASP A 321 -9.25 -6.17 0.47
CA ASP A 321 -10.28 -5.14 0.41
C ASP A 321 -11.61 -5.63 1.03
N LYS A 322 -12.04 -6.87 0.74
CA LYS A 322 -13.23 -7.50 1.38
C LYS A 322 -13.05 -7.68 2.89
N VAL A 323 -11.87 -8.08 3.34
CA VAL A 323 -11.55 -8.20 4.78
C VAL A 323 -11.66 -6.83 5.46
N VAL A 324 -11.11 -5.79 4.85
CA VAL A 324 -11.18 -4.43 5.41
C VAL A 324 -12.61 -3.91 5.44
N GLU A 325 -13.39 -4.14 4.38
CA GLU A 325 -14.81 -3.79 4.35
C GLU A 325 -15.59 -4.47 5.48
N GLU A 326 -15.38 -5.76 5.71
CA GLU A 326 -15.98 -6.49 6.83
C GLU A 326 -15.58 -5.88 8.18
N ILE A 327 -14.28 -5.61 8.38
CA ILE A 327 -13.78 -5.02 9.62
C ILE A 327 -14.42 -3.64 9.87
N GLU A 328 -14.53 -2.80 8.84
CA GLU A 328 -15.17 -1.48 8.92
C GLU A 328 -16.67 -1.60 9.25
N GLN A 329 -17.38 -2.55 8.63
CA GLN A 329 -18.80 -2.79 8.91
C GLN A 329 -19.03 -3.26 10.35
N VAL A 330 -18.20 -4.17 10.86
CA VAL A 330 -18.33 -4.73 12.21
C VAL A 330 -17.94 -3.71 13.28
N MET A 331 -16.81 -3.03 13.11
CA MET A 331 -16.29 -2.09 14.12
C MET A 331 -16.92 -0.70 14.03
N GLY A 332 -17.35 -0.28 12.85
CA GLY A 332 -17.80 1.08 12.57
C GLY A 332 -16.72 2.11 12.92
N ASN A 333 -17.11 3.14 13.68
CA ASN A 333 -16.21 4.20 14.14
C ASN A 333 -15.46 3.87 15.44
N ARG A 334 -15.73 2.71 16.06
CA ARG A 334 -15.03 2.33 17.31
C ARG A 334 -13.56 2.07 17.03
N ASP A 335 -12.69 2.45 17.96
CA ASP A 335 -11.25 2.21 17.85
C ASP A 335 -10.82 0.91 18.55
N GLN A 336 -11.60 0.38 19.48
CA GLN A 336 -11.29 -0.85 20.23
C GLN A 336 -11.97 -2.06 19.60
N VAL A 337 -11.24 -3.17 19.47
CA VAL A 337 -11.81 -4.48 19.11
C VAL A 337 -12.49 -5.10 20.32
N GLU A 338 -13.73 -5.57 20.18
CA GLU A 338 -14.46 -6.31 21.22
C GLU A 338 -14.56 -7.81 20.90
N TYR A 339 -14.87 -8.63 21.91
CA TYR A 339 -15.03 -10.08 21.73
C TYR A 339 -16.12 -10.46 20.71
N ASP A 340 -17.22 -9.71 20.66
CA ASP A 340 -18.30 -10.00 19.72
C ASP A 340 -17.93 -9.59 18.29
N ASP A 341 -16.96 -8.68 18.11
CA ASP A 341 -16.47 -8.26 16.80
C ASP A 341 -15.70 -9.39 16.11
N VAL A 342 -14.76 -10.03 16.82
CA VAL A 342 -13.99 -11.16 16.26
C VAL A 342 -14.90 -12.33 15.87
N GLN A 343 -16.03 -12.51 16.57
CA GLN A 343 -17.03 -13.51 16.20
C GLN A 343 -17.81 -13.15 14.93
N LYS A 344 -17.95 -11.85 14.62
CA LYS A 344 -18.66 -11.35 13.44
C LYS A 344 -17.78 -11.22 12.19
N MET A 345 -16.46 -11.16 12.34
CA MET A 345 -15.48 -11.11 11.25
C MET A 345 -15.32 -12.50 10.58
N LYS A 346 -16.35 -12.94 9.85
CA LYS A 346 -16.45 -14.28 9.25
C LYS A 346 -15.53 -14.43 8.04
N TYR A 347 -15.43 -13.42 7.20
CA TYR A 347 -14.57 -13.41 6.03
C TYR A 347 -13.09 -13.36 6.42
N LEU A 348 -12.74 -12.63 7.49
CA LEU A 348 -11.40 -12.67 8.07
C LEU A 348 -11.05 -14.06 8.62
N ASP A 349 -11.94 -14.70 9.39
CA ASP A 349 -11.72 -16.08 9.87
C ASP A 349 -11.56 -17.04 8.69
N ALA A 350 -12.42 -16.94 7.68
CA ALA A 350 -12.35 -17.74 6.46
C ALA A 350 -11.01 -17.55 5.71
N THR A 351 -10.49 -16.32 5.66
CA THR A 351 -9.19 -15.99 5.07
C THR A 351 -8.03 -16.61 5.87
N ILE A 352 -8.13 -16.60 7.21
CA ILE A 352 -7.16 -17.28 8.08
C ILE A 352 -7.20 -18.80 7.84
N GLN A 353 -8.39 -19.40 7.79
CA GLN A 353 -8.53 -20.85 7.52
C GLN A 353 -7.97 -21.24 6.16
N GLU A 354 -8.25 -20.48 5.09
CA GLU A 354 -7.72 -20.76 3.75
C GLU A 354 -6.20 -20.58 3.70
N SER A 355 -5.65 -19.58 4.41
CA SER A 355 -4.20 -19.41 4.54
C SER A 355 -3.53 -20.62 5.20
N LEU A 356 -4.16 -21.14 6.26
CA LEU A 356 -3.73 -22.33 6.98
C LEU A 356 -4.00 -23.63 6.20
N ARG A 357 -4.92 -23.63 5.22
CA ARG A 357 -5.11 -24.76 4.31
C ARG A 357 -3.89 -24.91 3.39
N PHE A 358 -3.45 -23.80 2.77
CA PHE A 358 -2.27 -23.78 1.90
C PHE A 358 -0.97 -24.05 2.66
N TYR A 359 -0.78 -23.37 3.79
CA TYR A 359 0.42 -23.49 4.61
C TYR A 359 0.05 -23.90 6.05
N PRO A 360 -0.32 -25.18 6.27
CA PRO A 360 -0.67 -25.66 7.60
C PRO A 360 0.56 -25.61 8.52
N ILE A 361 0.38 -25.30 9.79
CA ILE A 361 1.50 -25.10 10.73
C ILE A 361 2.31 -26.38 10.94
N SER A 362 1.63 -27.53 11.01
CA SER A 362 2.24 -28.87 11.15
C SER A 362 2.11 -29.66 9.86
N PHE A 363 3.12 -30.48 9.54
CA PHE A 363 3.10 -31.36 8.37
C PHE A 363 2.31 -32.64 8.57
N LEU A 364 2.17 -33.08 9.81
CA LEU A 364 1.41 -34.28 10.15
C LEU A 364 0.76 -34.19 11.51
N ILE A 365 -0.24 -35.04 11.70
CA ILE A 365 -0.80 -35.38 12.99
C ILE A 365 -0.61 -36.87 13.18
N ASP A 366 -0.06 -37.28 14.33
CA ASP A 366 0.17 -38.69 14.62
C ASP A 366 -0.56 -39.17 15.87
N ARG A 367 -0.76 -40.49 15.94
CA ARG A 367 -1.19 -41.21 17.14
C ARG A 367 -0.44 -42.53 17.26
N PHE A 368 -0.16 -42.91 18.49
CA PHE A 368 0.44 -44.19 18.84
C PHE A 368 -0.66 -45.20 19.15
N CYS A 369 -0.60 -46.39 18.54
CA CYS A 369 -1.52 -47.48 18.79
C CYS A 369 -1.19 -48.16 20.12
N ASN A 370 -2.07 -48.01 21.11
CA ASN A 370 -1.91 -48.57 22.46
C ASN A 370 -2.49 -49.98 22.59
N LYS A 371 -3.35 -50.38 21.65
CA LYS A 371 -4.06 -51.65 21.65
C LYS A 371 -4.29 -52.11 20.22
N ASP A 372 -4.00 -53.38 19.95
CA ASP A 372 -4.32 -54.08 18.70
C ASP A 372 -5.75 -53.73 18.22
N THR A 373 -5.87 -53.29 16.98
CA THR A 373 -7.15 -52.89 16.37
C THR A 373 -7.06 -52.91 14.84
N THR A 374 -8.09 -52.42 14.17
CA THR A 374 -8.14 -52.20 12.72
C THR A 374 -8.33 -50.71 12.45
N VAL A 375 -7.66 -50.16 11.45
CA VAL A 375 -7.87 -48.79 10.96
C VAL A 375 -7.97 -48.84 9.43
N ALA A 376 -9.03 -48.26 8.87
CA ALA A 376 -9.30 -48.30 7.43
C ALA A 376 -9.25 -49.73 6.83
N GLY A 377 -9.73 -50.72 7.58
CA GLY A 377 -9.67 -52.13 7.19
C GLY A 377 -8.31 -52.82 7.36
N VAL A 378 -7.27 -52.10 7.79
CA VAL A 378 -5.92 -52.62 7.99
C VAL A 378 -5.71 -53.04 9.46
N PRO A 379 -5.34 -54.30 9.75
CA PRO A 379 -5.04 -54.73 11.10
C PRO A 379 -3.71 -54.13 11.57
N ILE A 380 -3.74 -53.40 12.67
CA ILE A 380 -2.58 -52.73 13.27
C ILE A 380 -2.32 -53.25 14.68
N LYS A 381 -1.04 -53.42 15.00
CA LYS A 381 -0.58 -53.92 16.30
C LYS A 381 -0.21 -52.78 17.24
N THR A 382 -0.32 -53.03 18.54
CA THR A 382 0.25 -52.14 19.57
C THR A 382 1.69 -51.79 19.21
N GLY A 383 2.03 -50.50 19.25
CA GLY A 383 3.33 -50.00 18.84
C GLY A 383 3.39 -49.40 17.42
N THR A 384 2.35 -49.61 16.60
CA THR A 384 2.23 -48.98 15.29
C THR A 384 1.84 -47.52 15.45
N ILE A 385 2.47 -46.63 14.68
CA ILE A 385 2.10 -45.20 14.62
C ILE A 385 1.11 -45.03 13.47
N VAL A 386 0.06 -44.22 13.66
CA VAL A 386 -0.82 -43.78 12.58
C VAL A 386 -0.55 -42.31 12.30
N GLU A 387 -0.28 -41.95 11.05
CA GLU A 387 0.08 -40.60 10.61
C GLU A 387 -0.90 -40.08 9.57
N VAL A 388 -1.31 -38.82 9.74
CA VAL A 388 -2.20 -38.12 8.79
C VAL A 388 -1.43 -36.93 8.20
N PRO A 389 -1.06 -36.97 6.90
CA PRO A 389 -0.35 -35.87 6.25
C PRO A 389 -1.34 -34.74 5.93
N ILE A 390 -1.16 -33.60 6.60
CA ILE A 390 -2.18 -32.53 6.59
C ILE A 390 -2.31 -31.90 5.20
N ARG A 391 -1.18 -31.55 4.55
CA ARG A 391 -1.23 -30.86 3.23
C ARG A 391 -1.80 -31.75 2.13
N SER A 392 -1.48 -33.05 2.14
CA SER A 392 -2.02 -33.98 1.15
C SER A 392 -3.56 -34.03 1.21
N MET A 393 -4.14 -34.00 2.42
CA MET A 393 -5.60 -33.88 2.59
C MET A 393 -6.14 -32.49 2.22
N HIS A 394 -5.43 -31.42 2.59
CA HIS A 394 -5.82 -30.03 2.29
C HIS A 394 -5.82 -29.70 0.79
N PHE A 395 -5.14 -30.51 -0.02
CA PHE A 395 -5.10 -30.40 -1.49
C PHE A 395 -5.83 -31.55 -2.19
N ASP A 396 -6.58 -32.38 -1.46
CA ASP A 396 -7.42 -33.41 -2.06
C ASP A 396 -8.62 -32.75 -2.79
N PRO A 397 -8.76 -32.90 -4.11
CA PRO A 397 -9.85 -32.28 -4.86
C PRO A 397 -11.24 -32.82 -4.47
N GLU A 398 -11.34 -33.98 -3.83
CA GLU A 398 -12.61 -34.50 -3.29
C GLU A 398 -13.08 -33.72 -2.05
N LEU A 399 -12.14 -33.17 -1.27
CA LEU A 399 -12.43 -32.35 -0.09
C LEU A 399 -12.45 -30.85 -0.43
N PHE A 400 -11.58 -30.42 -1.35
CA PHE A 400 -11.38 -29.03 -1.73
C PHE A 400 -11.36 -28.91 -3.27
N PRO A 401 -12.52 -28.70 -3.93
CA PRO A 401 -12.57 -28.54 -5.39
C PRO A 401 -11.69 -27.38 -5.86
N GLU A 402 -10.88 -27.54 -6.91
CA GLU A 402 -9.87 -26.53 -7.32
C GLU A 402 -8.90 -26.16 -6.17
N PRO A 403 -8.18 -27.15 -5.59
CA PRO A 403 -7.42 -26.96 -4.36
C PRO A 403 -6.24 -25.99 -4.46
N GLU A 404 -5.80 -25.65 -5.69
CA GLU A 404 -4.71 -24.70 -5.93
C GLU A 404 -5.16 -23.24 -5.94
N LYS A 405 -6.48 -22.96 -5.96
CA LYS A 405 -7.01 -21.59 -5.91
C LYS A 405 -7.24 -21.14 -4.48
N PHE A 406 -6.71 -19.97 -4.13
CA PHE A 406 -6.95 -19.30 -2.86
C PHE A 406 -8.35 -18.69 -2.84
N MET A 407 -9.26 -19.34 -2.11
CA MET A 407 -10.68 -18.96 -2.07
C MET A 407 -11.21 -19.02 -0.63
N PRO A 408 -11.13 -17.91 0.14
CA PRO A 408 -11.67 -17.82 1.49
C PRO A 408 -13.14 -18.24 1.57
N GLU A 409 -13.93 -18.00 0.52
CA GLU A 409 -15.36 -18.31 0.47
C GLU A 409 -15.68 -19.77 0.87
N ARG A 410 -14.76 -20.72 0.65
CA ARG A 410 -14.94 -22.14 1.05
C ARG A 410 -15.29 -22.36 2.52
N PHE A 411 -14.92 -21.44 3.40
CA PHE A 411 -15.16 -21.54 4.84
C PHE A 411 -16.33 -20.69 5.33
N LEU A 412 -17.07 -20.05 4.41
CA LEU A 412 -18.32 -19.35 4.74
C LEU A 412 -19.50 -20.32 4.73
N LYS A 413 -20.44 -20.16 5.66
CA LYS A 413 -21.57 -21.09 5.84
C LYS A 413 -22.44 -21.21 4.58
N GLU A 414 -22.57 -20.12 3.81
CA GLU A 414 -23.41 -20.05 2.61
C GLU A 414 -22.82 -20.83 1.41
N THR A 415 -21.51 -21.06 1.40
CA THR A 415 -20.79 -21.66 0.26
C THR A 415 -19.93 -22.86 0.65
N SER A 416 -19.86 -23.18 1.94
CA SER A 416 -19.10 -24.31 2.45
C SER A 416 -19.70 -25.64 2.03
N GLN A 417 -18.86 -26.50 1.48
CA GLN A 417 -19.16 -27.93 1.39
C GLN A 417 -18.78 -28.58 2.73
N ASP A 418 -19.66 -29.44 3.27
CA ASP A 418 -19.42 -30.13 4.56
C ASP A 418 -18.06 -30.85 4.60
N GLY A 419 -17.57 -31.34 3.46
CA GLY A 419 -16.25 -31.97 3.33
C GLY A 419 -15.07 -31.03 3.59
N ALA A 420 -15.12 -29.78 3.14
CA ALA A 420 -14.03 -28.81 3.29
C ALA A 420 -13.86 -28.34 4.75
N VAL A 421 -14.99 -28.08 5.42
CA VAL A 421 -15.01 -27.66 6.84
C VAL A 421 -14.60 -28.81 7.76
N GLN A 422 -14.96 -30.05 7.41
CA GLN A 422 -14.55 -31.23 8.17
C GLN A 422 -13.13 -31.70 7.83
N GLY A 423 -12.61 -31.35 6.65
CA GLY A 423 -11.32 -31.76 6.12
C GLY A 423 -10.15 -30.88 6.54
N ILE A 424 -10.40 -29.68 7.11
CA ILE A 424 -9.34 -28.81 7.62
C ILE A 424 -8.83 -29.29 8.98
N LEU A 425 -7.60 -29.80 8.99
CA LEU A 425 -6.98 -30.42 10.16
C LEU A 425 -5.89 -29.55 10.80
N THR A 426 -5.84 -28.24 10.51
CA THR A 426 -4.78 -27.34 11.02
C THR A 426 -4.68 -27.32 12.54
N PHE A 427 -5.81 -27.39 13.24
CA PHE A 427 -5.86 -27.47 14.71
C PHE A 427 -5.96 -28.90 15.23
N GLY A 428 -5.84 -29.90 14.36
CA GLY A 428 -6.16 -31.30 14.62
C GLY A 428 -7.64 -31.53 14.95
N GLU A 429 -7.95 -32.77 15.30
CA GLU A 429 -9.33 -33.21 15.54
C GLU A 429 -9.43 -34.16 16.75
N GLY A 430 -10.63 -34.25 17.34
CA GLY A 430 -10.94 -35.12 18.47
C GLY A 430 -10.43 -34.59 19.83
N PRO A 431 -10.45 -35.42 20.89
CA PRO A 431 -10.15 -34.98 22.27
C PRO A 431 -8.73 -34.40 22.48
N LYS A 432 -7.78 -34.79 21.62
CA LYS A 432 -6.39 -34.28 21.60
C LYS A 432 -6.19 -33.21 20.50
N ASN A 433 -7.21 -32.51 20.04
CA ASN A 433 -7.03 -31.33 19.16
C ASN A 433 -6.36 -30.15 19.91
N CYS A 434 -6.05 -29.06 19.23
CA CYS A 434 -5.46 -27.85 19.83
C CYS A 434 -6.41 -27.26 20.89
N VAL A 435 -5.92 -27.17 22.14
CA VAL A 435 -6.70 -26.57 23.24
C VAL A 435 -6.91 -25.07 23.05
N GLY A 436 -5.93 -24.41 22.43
CA GLY A 436 -5.89 -22.96 22.24
C GLY A 436 -6.54 -22.45 20.95
N ARG A 437 -7.25 -23.28 20.17
CA ARG A 437 -7.81 -22.90 18.86
C ARG A 437 -8.57 -21.56 18.91
N ARG A 438 -9.45 -21.40 19.90
CA ARG A 438 -10.27 -20.18 20.06
C ARG A 438 -9.42 -18.96 20.43
N LEU A 439 -8.45 -19.15 21.33
CA LEU A 439 -7.51 -18.10 21.73
C LEU A 439 -6.67 -17.64 20.55
N ALA A 440 -6.06 -18.59 19.82
CA ALA A 440 -5.18 -18.30 18.69
C ALA A 440 -5.91 -17.54 17.57
N THR A 441 -7.10 -18.02 17.19
CA THR A 441 -7.91 -17.37 16.15
C THR A 441 -8.27 -15.94 16.55
N MET A 442 -8.76 -15.75 17.78
CA MET A 442 -9.05 -14.43 18.33
C MET A 442 -7.82 -13.50 18.34
N ASN A 443 -6.67 -14.01 18.79
CA ASN A 443 -5.43 -13.24 18.87
C ASN A 443 -4.98 -12.75 17.49
N VAL A 444 -5.00 -13.63 16.49
CA VAL A 444 -4.69 -13.29 15.09
C VAL A 444 -5.67 -12.24 14.56
N GLN A 445 -6.98 -12.42 14.77
CA GLN A 445 -7.99 -11.47 14.32
C GLN A 445 -7.84 -10.09 14.94
N VAL A 446 -7.52 -10.00 16.25
CA VAL A 446 -7.32 -8.70 16.94
C VAL A 446 -6.19 -7.90 16.32
N LEU A 447 -5.05 -8.52 16.01
CA LEU A 447 -3.96 -7.82 15.33
C LEU A 447 -4.35 -7.39 13.92
N LEU A 448 -4.92 -8.30 13.12
CA LEU A 448 -5.28 -8.01 11.74
C LEU A 448 -6.34 -6.89 11.66
N ALA A 449 -7.33 -6.89 12.54
CA ALA A 449 -8.35 -5.84 12.61
C ALA A 449 -7.76 -4.46 12.95
N ASN A 450 -6.84 -4.39 13.93
CA ASN A 450 -6.16 -3.15 14.28
C ASN A 450 -5.23 -2.67 13.15
N MET A 451 -4.51 -3.59 12.51
CA MET A 451 -3.53 -3.29 11.47
C MET A 451 -4.20 -2.81 10.18
N LEU A 452 -5.15 -3.58 9.64
CA LEU A 452 -5.70 -3.35 8.29
C LEU A 452 -6.62 -2.11 8.20
N ARG A 453 -7.11 -1.59 9.33
CA ARG A 453 -7.84 -0.30 9.36
C ARG A 453 -6.92 0.92 9.25
N LYS A 454 -5.61 0.74 9.36
CA LYS A 454 -4.63 1.82 9.46
C LYS A 454 -3.59 1.77 8.35
N ILE A 455 -3.23 0.57 7.90
CA ILE A 455 -2.28 0.34 6.82
C ILE A 455 -2.86 -0.61 5.77
N LYS A 456 -2.48 -0.40 4.51
CA LYS A 456 -2.67 -1.32 3.40
C LYS A 456 -1.38 -2.08 3.16
N LEU A 457 -1.49 -3.40 2.94
CA LEU A 457 -0.36 -4.26 2.61
C LEU A 457 -0.28 -4.42 1.10
N GLU A 458 0.87 -4.12 0.50
CA GLU A 458 1.09 -4.14 -0.94
C GLU A 458 2.33 -4.96 -1.30
N ALA A 459 2.25 -5.68 -2.42
CA ALA A 459 3.41 -6.39 -2.95
C ALA A 459 4.45 -5.38 -3.48
N CYS A 460 5.72 -5.65 -3.22
CA CYS A 460 6.86 -4.97 -3.85
C CYS A 460 7.69 -5.95 -4.68
N GLU A 461 8.77 -5.47 -5.31
CA GLU A 461 9.65 -6.31 -6.14
C GLU A 461 10.27 -7.48 -5.36
N ALA A 462 10.50 -7.28 -4.05
CA ALA A 462 11.03 -8.31 -3.16
C ALA A 462 9.97 -9.31 -2.67
N THR A 463 8.66 -9.04 -2.87
CA THR A 463 7.59 -9.94 -2.42
C THR A 463 7.54 -11.18 -3.33
N PRO A 464 7.69 -12.40 -2.77
CA PRO A 464 7.66 -13.62 -3.57
C PRO A 464 6.23 -13.90 -4.10
N LYS A 465 6.12 -14.59 -5.25
CA LYS A 465 4.81 -15.06 -5.76
C LYS A 465 4.27 -16.28 -5.01
N SER A 466 5.14 -17.01 -4.33
CA SER A 466 4.83 -18.19 -3.53
C SER A 466 5.85 -18.32 -2.40
N LEU A 467 5.42 -18.70 -1.20
CA LEU A 467 6.33 -18.90 -0.09
C LEU A 467 7.01 -20.27 -0.21
N LYS A 468 8.34 -20.25 -0.29
CA LYS A 468 9.14 -21.46 -0.11
C LYS A 468 9.34 -21.70 1.38
N LEU A 469 9.02 -22.90 1.82
CA LEU A 469 9.20 -23.30 3.22
C LEU A 469 10.61 -23.87 3.42
N LYS A 470 11.23 -23.52 4.54
CA LYS A 470 12.57 -23.99 4.91
C LYS A 470 12.57 -25.52 5.06
N GLY A 471 13.60 -26.16 4.51
CA GLY A 471 13.90 -27.58 4.79
C GLY A 471 14.38 -27.78 6.23
N GLY A 472 14.46 -29.04 6.65
CA GLY A 472 14.87 -29.39 8.00
C GLY A 472 13.70 -29.67 8.94
N MET A 473 14.03 -30.17 10.12
CA MET A 473 13.06 -30.56 11.13
C MET A 473 12.73 -29.38 12.06
N ASN A 474 12.00 -28.41 11.52
CA ASN A 474 11.47 -27.29 12.29
C ASN A 474 10.15 -27.70 12.97
N PHE A 475 9.87 -27.18 14.17
CA PHE A 475 8.61 -27.43 14.87
C PHE A 475 7.39 -26.83 14.15
N THR A 476 7.60 -25.72 13.44
CA THR A 476 6.60 -25.02 12.64
C THR A 476 7.14 -24.76 11.24
N ASN A 477 6.23 -24.46 10.31
CA ASN A 477 6.60 -24.04 8.98
C ASN A 477 7.13 -22.61 8.94
N VAL A 478 8.42 -22.49 8.70
CA VAL A 478 9.08 -21.19 8.55
C VAL A 478 9.37 -20.94 7.07
N SER A 479 9.12 -19.72 6.62
CA SER A 479 9.54 -19.27 5.30
C SER A 479 11.07 -19.35 5.15
N GLU A 480 11.56 -19.77 3.98
CA GLU A 480 12.99 -19.84 3.68
C GLU A 480 13.63 -18.45 3.67
N LYS A 481 12.88 -17.45 3.19
CA LYS A 481 13.26 -16.04 3.16
C LYS A 481 12.22 -15.20 3.89
N PRO A 482 12.63 -14.11 4.57
CA PRO A 482 11.68 -13.21 5.20
C PRO A 482 10.67 -12.62 4.21
N LEU A 483 9.41 -12.51 4.61
CA LEU A 483 8.38 -11.82 3.84
C LEU A 483 8.64 -10.30 3.85
N VAL A 484 9.01 -9.77 2.68
CA VAL A 484 9.13 -8.33 2.42
C VAL A 484 7.87 -7.84 1.72
N LEU A 485 7.29 -6.77 2.23
CA LEU A 485 6.10 -6.13 1.68
C LEU A 485 6.16 -4.62 1.87
N ARG A 486 5.36 -3.90 1.10
CA ARG A 486 5.17 -2.46 1.22
C ARG A 486 3.96 -2.17 2.10
N VAL A 487 4.10 -1.22 3.03
CA VAL A 487 2.99 -0.71 3.84
C VAL A 487 2.66 0.71 3.43
N THR A 488 1.39 0.99 3.13
CA THR A 488 0.92 2.34 2.83
C THR A 488 -0.21 2.73 3.79
N PRO A 489 -0.44 4.02 4.08
CA PRO A 489 -1.50 4.42 4.98
C PRO A 489 -2.83 4.04 4.35
N TYR A 490 -3.65 3.30 5.10
CA TYR A 490 -4.98 2.96 4.64
C TYR A 490 -5.83 4.23 4.57
N ARG A 491 -6.36 4.52 3.39
CA ARG A 491 -7.27 5.65 3.14
C ARG A 491 -8.68 5.11 3.00
N GLY A 492 -9.39 4.95 4.12
CA GLY A 492 -10.81 4.59 4.10
C GLY A 492 -11.64 5.62 3.32
N MET A 493 -12.89 5.27 3.01
CA MET A 493 -13.82 6.09 2.21
C MET A 493 -13.91 7.56 2.70
N MET A 494 -13.81 7.79 4.02
CA MET A 494 -13.78 9.12 4.62
C MET A 494 -12.57 9.98 4.18
N GLY A 495 -11.40 9.36 3.99
CA GLY A 495 -10.20 10.06 3.52
C GLY A 495 -10.34 10.52 2.06
N LEU A 496 -10.98 9.70 1.21
CA LEU A 496 -11.32 10.08 -0.15
C LEU A 496 -12.38 11.18 -0.20
N LEU A 497 -13.40 11.12 0.68
CA LEU A 497 -14.42 12.15 0.82
C LEU A 497 -13.84 13.50 1.29
N LEU A 498 -12.89 13.50 2.23
CA LEU A 498 -12.23 14.72 2.70
C LEU A 498 -11.35 15.36 1.61
N ILE A 499 -10.69 14.55 0.78
CA ILE A 499 -9.97 15.05 -0.39
C ILE A 499 -10.97 15.66 -1.39
N GLY A 500 -12.07 14.96 -1.68
CA GLY A 500 -13.14 15.45 -2.55
C GLY A 500 -13.73 16.78 -2.06
N ALA A 501 -14.02 16.89 -0.76
CA ALA A 501 -14.49 18.12 -0.14
C ALA A 501 -13.47 19.25 -0.22
N SER A 502 -12.19 18.96 0.01
CA SER A 502 -11.09 19.94 -0.07
C SER A 502 -10.90 20.46 -1.50
N VAL A 503 -10.93 19.56 -2.49
CA VAL A 503 -10.86 19.92 -3.91
C VAL A 503 -12.06 20.78 -4.29
N THR A 504 -13.26 20.42 -3.81
CA THR A 504 -14.49 21.18 -4.07
C THR A 504 -14.43 22.58 -3.45
N ALA A 505 -13.95 22.69 -2.21
CA ALA A 505 -13.78 23.97 -1.53
C ALA A 505 -12.75 24.87 -2.22
N LEU A 506 -11.61 24.31 -2.66
CA LEU A 506 -10.61 25.05 -3.43
C LEU A 506 -11.14 25.49 -4.80
N ALA A 507 -11.90 24.63 -5.49
CA ALA A 507 -12.56 24.99 -6.75
C ALA A 507 -13.59 26.11 -6.55
N ALA A 508 -14.36 26.09 -5.46
CA ALA A 508 -15.30 27.15 -5.11
C ALA A 508 -14.59 28.48 -4.80
N LEU A 509 -13.50 28.44 -4.02
CA LEU A 509 -12.69 29.62 -3.73
C LEU A 509 -12.07 30.23 -4.99
N TRP A 510 -11.53 29.40 -5.89
CA TRP A 510 -11.05 29.86 -7.19
C TRP A 510 -12.18 30.43 -8.06
N GLY A 511 -13.37 29.83 -8.02
CA GLY A 511 -14.57 30.35 -8.68
C GLY A 511 -15.00 31.74 -8.22
N ILE A 512 -14.63 32.15 -7.01
CA ILE A 512 -14.96 33.47 -6.43
C ILE A 512 -13.81 34.47 -6.65
N TYR A 513 -12.57 34.07 -6.39
CA TYR A 513 -11.42 34.98 -6.29
C TYR A 513 -10.39 34.86 -7.41
N GLY A 514 -10.54 33.89 -8.31
CA GLY A 514 -9.59 33.65 -9.39
C GLY A 514 -9.44 34.85 -10.35
N ASP A 515 -8.20 35.18 -10.71
CA ASP A 515 -7.88 36.21 -11.70
C ASP A 515 -7.21 35.66 -12.98
N ALA A 516 -7.04 34.34 -13.05
CA ALA A 516 -6.64 33.61 -14.25
C ALA A 516 -7.10 32.14 -14.18
N ASP A 517 -7.01 31.42 -15.30
CA ASP A 517 -7.20 29.97 -15.31
C ASP A 517 -6.25 29.25 -14.36
N LEU A 518 -6.65 28.07 -13.92
CA LEU A 518 -5.92 27.32 -12.90
C LEU A 518 -4.48 26.99 -13.33
N SER A 519 -4.24 26.65 -14.60
CA SER A 519 -2.91 26.40 -15.14
C SER A 519 -2.02 27.64 -15.04
N THR A 520 -2.53 28.82 -15.40
CA THR A 520 -1.79 30.09 -15.27
C THR A 520 -1.50 30.44 -13.81
N LEU A 521 -2.44 30.21 -12.89
CA LEU A 521 -2.21 30.46 -11.46
C LEU A 521 -1.17 29.51 -10.84
N ILE A 522 -1.22 28.23 -11.19
CA ILE A 522 -0.23 27.24 -10.76
C ILE A 522 1.16 27.64 -11.29
N ALA A 523 1.25 27.94 -12.58
CA ALA A 523 2.48 28.41 -13.23
C ALA A 523 3.06 29.65 -12.53
N HIS A 524 2.20 30.61 -12.17
CA HIS A 524 2.62 31.81 -11.44
C HIS A 524 3.20 31.49 -10.05
N ASN A 525 2.58 30.59 -9.29
CA ASN A 525 3.03 30.25 -7.93
C ASN A 525 4.36 29.50 -7.91
N ILE A 526 4.62 28.64 -8.91
CA ILE A 526 5.89 27.88 -9.00
C ILE A 526 6.99 28.64 -9.76
N TRP A 527 6.66 29.78 -10.36
CA TRP A 527 7.55 30.58 -11.21
C TRP A 527 8.86 30.99 -10.54
N HIS A 528 8.86 31.19 -9.22
CA HIS A 528 10.03 31.67 -8.47
C HIS A 528 11.29 30.85 -8.76
N ASN A 529 11.15 29.55 -9.01
CA ASN A 529 12.25 28.63 -9.31
C ASN A 529 12.81 28.77 -10.75
N ARG A 530 12.16 29.56 -11.62
CA ARG A 530 12.50 29.70 -13.06
C ARG A 530 12.88 31.12 -13.47
N ARG A 531 13.04 32.06 -12.52
CA ARG A 531 13.32 33.48 -12.78
C ARG A 531 14.57 33.72 -13.66
N ASN A 532 15.57 32.84 -13.57
CA ASN A 532 16.82 32.99 -14.32
C ASN A 532 16.73 32.55 -15.79
N LYS A 533 15.63 31.92 -16.26
CA LYS A 533 15.52 31.36 -17.61
C LYS A 533 15.77 32.38 -18.74
N TYR A 534 15.35 33.63 -18.54
CA TYR A 534 15.44 34.68 -19.57
C TYR A 534 16.60 35.65 -19.39
N ARG A 535 17.41 35.51 -18.33
CA ARG A 535 18.51 36.44 -18.08
C ARG A 535 19.46 36.49 -19.27
N GLY A 536 19.77 37.69 -19.73
CA GLY A 536 20.62 37.94 -20.90
C GLY A 536 20.02 37.60 -22.27
N LYS A 537 18.79 37.05 -22.34
CA LYS A 537 18.13 36.72 -23.61
C LYS A 537 17.57 37.96 -24.31
N VAL A 538 17.44 37.88 -25.63
CA VAL A 538 16.90 38.95 -26.48
C VAL A 538 15.39 38.79 -26.63
N ILE A 539 14.62 39.77 -26.14
CA ILE A 539 13.16 39.76 -26.13
C ILE A 539 12.65 40.90 -27.02
N TRP A 540 11.92 40.59 -28.10
CA TRP A 540 11.33 41.61 -28.96
C TRP A 540 9.84 41.75 -28.70
N ILE A 541 9.42 42.94 -28.23
CA ILE A 541 8.04 43.27 -27.85
C ILE A 541 7.46 44.31 -28.78
N THR A 542 6.39 43.94 -29.48
CA THR A 542 5.63 44.86 -30.34
C THR A 542 4.50 45.56 -29.57
N GLY A 543 4.19 46.82 -29.92
CA GLY A 543 3.16 47.59 -29.24
C GLY A 543 3.53 47.95 -27.79
N ALA A 544 4.80 48.24 -27.54
CA ALA A 544 5.35 48.44 -26.20
C ALA A 544 5.15 49.88 -25.65
N SER A 545 4.59 50.81 -26.44
CA SER A 545 4.44 52.22 -26.04
C SER A 545 3.45 52.47 -24.90
N SER A 546 2.58 51.52 -24.55
CA SER A 546 1.69 51.62 -23.37
C SER A 546 1.01 50.30 -23.03
N GLY A 547 0.41 50.19 -21.84
CA GLY A 547 -0.50 49.11 -21.49
C GLY A 547 0.21 47.77 -21.25
N ILE A 548 -0.30 46.68 -21.81
CA ILE A 548 0.25 45.33 -21.61
C ILE A 548 1.69 45.24 -22.14
N GLY A 549 1.97 45.74 -23.34
CA GLY A 549 3.31 45.67 -23.94
C GLY A 549 4.38 46.40 -23.13
N GLU A 550 4.03 47.55 -22.57
CA GLU A 550 4.88 48.31 -21.64
C GLU A 550 5.20 47.48 -20.38
N GLU A 551 4.17 46.92 -19.73
CA GLU A 551 4.36 46.16 -18.49
C GLU A 551 5.07 44.82 -18.72
N VAL A 552 4.89 44.19 -19.88
CA VAL A 552 5.67 43.01 -20.29
C VAL A 552 7.14 43.39 -20.46
N ALA A 553 7.46 44.57 -21.03
CA ALA A 553 8.83 45.07 -21.10
C ALA A 553 9.42 45.27 -19.70
N TYR A 554 8.66 45.83 -18.75
CA TYR A 554 9.12 45.94 -17.35
C TYR A 554 9.30 44.59 -16.67
N ALA A 555 8.45 43.60 -16.96
CA ALA A 555 8.58 42.26 -16.41
C ALA A 555 9.87 41.57 -16.89
N PHE A 556 10.20 41.65 -18.18
CA PHE A 556 11.48 41.13 -18.71
C PHE A 556 12.69 41.96 -18.28
N ALA A 557 12.55 43.27 -18.09
CA ALA A 557 13.64 44.13 -17.63
C ALA A 557 14.13 43.73 -16.24
N ARG A 558 13.20 43.42 -15.34
CA ARG A 558 13.50 42.90 -13.99
C ARG A 558 14.25 41.55 -14.02
N LEU A 559 14.22 40.82 -15.13
CA LEU A 559 14.96 39.56 -15.31
C LEU A 559 16.34 39.77 -15.96
N GLY A 560 16.76 41.01 -16.23
CA GLY A 560 18.06 41.30 -16.85
C GLY A 560 18.13 40.90 -18.33
N CYS A 561 17.04 41.07 -19.07
CA CYS A 561 16.98 40.76 -20.51
C CYS A 561 17.51 41.91 -21.37
N LYS A 562 17.92 41.61 -22.61
CA LYS A 562 18.09 42.60 -23.68
C LYS A 562 16.74 42.76 -24.37
N ILE A 563 16.17 43.97 -24.38
CA ILE A 563 14.79 44.19 -24.80
C ILE A 563 14.76 45.04 -26.08
N VAL A 564 14.01 44.60 -27.07
CA VAL A 564 13.65 45.41 -28.22
C VAL A 564 12.20 45.82 -28.07
N ILE A 565 11.92 47.12 -28.05
CA ILE A 565 10.57 47.66 -27.98
C ILE A 565 10.22 48.34 -29.31
N SER A 566 9.08 47.96 -29.89
CA SER A 566 8.58 48.60 -31.12
C SER A 566 7.18 49.21 -30.96
N GLY A 567 6.95 50.28 -31.72
CA GLY A 567 5.69 51.02 -31.74
C GLY A 567 5.79 52.32 -32.53
N THR A 568 4.69 53.06 -32.61
CA THR A 568 4.60 54.28 -33.45
C THR A 568 4.92 55.57 -32.68
N ARG A 569 4.93 55.53 -31.34
CA ARG A 569 5.07 56.72 -30.48
C ARG A 569 6.46 56.77 -29.85
N ILE A 570 7.37 57.51 -30.47
CA ILE A 570 8.78 57.58 -30.05
C ILE A 570 8.95 58.09 -28.61
N ALA A 571 8.25 59.15 -28.21
CA ALA A 571 8.37 59.73 -26.87
C ALA A 571 7.97 58.73 -25.76
N GLU A 572 6.95 57.90 -26.02
CA GLU A 572 6.52 56.87 -25.08
C GLU A 572 7.48 55.67 -25.05
N LEU A 573 8.07 55.29 -26.20
CA LEU A 573 9.08 54.24 -26.24
C LEU A 573 10.35 54.65 -25.48
N GLU A 574 10.75 55.91 -25.60
CA GLU A 574 11.84 56.51 -24.81
C GLU A 574 11.54 56.46 -23.31
N ARG A 575 10.30 56.79 -22.89
CA ARG A 575 9.85 56.68 -21.50
C ARG A 575 9.94 55.24 -20.99
N VAL A 576 9.46 54.27 -21.77
CA VAL A 576 9.49 52.84 -21.42
C VAL A 576 10.92 52.33 -21.34
N ARG A 577 11.80 52.70 -22.29
CA ARG A 577 13.23 52.38 -22.24
C ARG A 577 13.85 52.85 -20.93
N ASN A 578 13.71 54.14 -20.60
CA ASN A 578 14.34 54.72 -19.43
C ASN A 578 13.91 53.98 -18.15
N LYS A 579 12.62 53.61 -18.05
CA LYS A 579 12.13 52.84 -16.91
C LYS A 579 12.63 51.38 -16.90
N CYS A 580 12.73 50.72 -18.04
CA CYS A 580 13.35 49.39 -18.13
C CYS A 580 14.81 49.40 -17.63
N GLU A 581 15.60 50.40 -18.04
CA GLU A 581 17.00 50.54 -17.65
C GLU A 581 17.17 50.91 -16.17
N MET A 582 16.21 51.65 -15.58
CA MET A 582 16.16 51.88 -14.13
C MET A 582 15.81 50.62 -13.32
N LEU A 583 15.02 49.71 -13.88
CA LEU A 583 14.56 48.50 -13.18
C LEU A 583 15.66 47.43 -13.02
N SER A 584 16.69 47.44 -13.87
CA SER A 584 17.84 46.54 -13.78
C SER A 584 19.03 47.11 -14.52
N SER A 585 20.19 47.18 -13.85
CA SER A 585 21.45 47.63 -14.45
C SER A 585 21.97 46.72 -15.57
N GLU A 586 21.49 45.47 -15.63
CA GLU A 586 21.80 44.49 -16.68
C GLU A 586 20.92 44.64 -17.92
N CYS A 587 19.79 45.34 -17.80
CA CYS A 587 18.86 45.54 -18.92
C CYS A 587 19.46 46.52 -19.94
N ARG A 588 19.27 46.22 -21.22
CA ARG A 588 19.61 47.11 -22.36
C ARG A 588 18.41 47.14 -23.28
N VAL A 589 18.07 48.31 -23.80
CA VAL A 589 16.85 48.47 -24.62
C VAL A 589 17.17 49.11 -25.98
N LYS A 590 16.66 48.51 -27.05
CA LYS A 590 16.68 49.06 -28.42
C LYS A 590 15.27 49.46 -28.82
N ILE A 591 15.14 50.66 -29.38
CA ILE A 591 13.86 51.17 -29.88
C ILE A 591 13.79 50.96 -31.39
N LEU A 592 12.67 50.43 -31.86
CA LEU A 592 12.31 50.38 -33.27
C LEU A 592 11.00 51.14 -33.48
N CYS A 593 11.11 52.37 -34.00
CA CYS A 593 9.95 53.24 -34.20
C CYS A 593 9.39 53.10 -35.63
N GLY A 594 8.10 52.78 -35.72
CA GLY A 594 7.38 52.69 -36.98
C GLY A 594 6.07 51.92 -36.85
N ASP A 595 5.27 51.94 -37.92
CA ASP A 595 4.03 51.18 -37.98
C ASP A 595 4.32 49.70 -38.26
N ILE A 596 3.84 48.83 -37.38
CA ILE A 596 4.05 47.38 -37.51
C ILE A 596 3.32 46.79 -38.72
N SER A 597 2.27 47.46 -39.23
CA SER A 597 1.55 47.05 -40.43
C SER A 597 2.36 47.21 -41.72
N ASP A 598 3.47 47.96 -41.69
CA ASP A 598 4.42 48.03 -42.80
C ASP A 598 5.29 46.77 -42.85
N THR A 599 4.69 45.70 -43.36
CA THR A 599 5.29 44.36 -43.44
C THR A 599 6.60 44.30 -44.23
N LYS A 600 6.83 45.26 -45.14
CA LYS A 600 8.06 45.33 -45.96
C LYS A 600 9.30 45.64 -45.11
N ARG A 601 9.13 46.32 -43.97
CA ARG A 601 10.23 46.70 -43.07
C ARG A 601 10.61 45.60 -42.07
N HIS A 602 9.82 44.53 -41.95
CA HIS A 602 10.07 43.48 -40.95
C HIS A 602 11.45 42.80 -41.11
N PRO A 603 11.94 42.48 -42.33
CA PRO A 603 13.29 41.95 -42.52
C PRO A 603 14.39 42.93 -42.11
N GLU A 604 14.22 44.21 -42.46
CA GLU A 604 15.16 45.28 -42.09
C GLU A 604 15.23 45.43 -40.56
N TRP A 605 14.08 45.46 -39.89
CA TRP A 605 14.01 45.52 -38.43
C TRP A 605 14.62 44.31 -37.74
N LEU A 606 14.41 43.10 -38.26
CA LEU A 606 15.07 41.92 -37.72
C LEU A 606 16.60 42.04 -37.84
N GLN A 607 17.10 42.61 -38.94
CA GLN A 607 18.53 42.85 -39.10
C GLN A 607 19.04 43.88 -38.07
N GLU A 608 18.34 45.00 -37.87
CA GLU A 608 18.69 45.98 -36.83
C GLU A 608 18.72 45.38 -35.42
N VAL A 609 17.81 44.45 -35.10
CA VAL A 609 17.84 43.73 -33.82
C VAL A 609 19.06 42.83 -33.72
N THR A 610 19.36 42.11 -34.80
CA THR A 610 20.49 41.18 -34.88
C THR A 610 21.80 41.93 -34.65
N ASP A 611 21.96 43.09 -35.28
CA ASP A 611 23.17 43.92 -35.17
C ASP A 611 23.32 44.51 -33.77
N ALA A 612 22.21 44.85 -33.10
CA ALA A 612 22.24 45.45 -31.76
C ALA A 612 22.49 44.44 -30.64
N PHE A 613 21.77 43.30 -30.65
CA PHE A 613 21.72 42.38 -29.50
C PHE A 613 21.94 40.91 -29.85
N GLY A 614 22.08 40.57 -31.13
CA GLY A 614 22.10 39.21 -31.64
C GLY A 614 20.69 38.66 -31.90
N GLU A 615 20.58 37.33 -32.01
CA GLU A 615 19.34 36.68 -32.43
C GLU A 615 18.22 36.79 -31.39
N VAL A 616 16.99 36.99 -31.87
CA VAL A 616 15.78 37.04 -31.03
C VAL A 616 15.57 35.69 -30.37
N HIS A 617 15.35 35.68 -29.05
CA HIS A 617 15.04 34.46 -28.30
C HIS A 617 13.53 34.32 -28.05
N VAL A 618 12.88 35.45 -27.75
CA VAL A 618 11.43 35.51 -27.52
C VAL A 618 10.83 36.62 -28.36
N LEU A 619 9.86 36.27 -29.21
CA LEU A 619 9.04 37.23 -29.95
C LEU A 619 7.70 37.42 -29.24
N VAL A 620 7.42 38.65 -28.80
CA VAL A 620 6.16 39.04 -28.16
C VAL A 620 5.32 39.86 -29.15
N ASN A 621 4.36 39.20 -29.77
CA ASN A 621 3.37 39.78 -30.67
C ASN A 621 2.23 40.38 -29.86
N ASN A 622 2.41 41.63 -29.42
CA ASN A 622 1.45 42.34 -28.57
C ASN A 622 0.78 43.54 -29.25
N ALA A 623 1.35 44.07 -30.34
CA ALA A 623 0.72 45.17 -31.08
C ALA A 623 -0.71 44.81 -31.51
N GLY A 624 -1.63 45.75 -31.30
CA GLY A 624 -3.01 45.58 -31.72
C GLY A 624 -3.87 46.79 -31.40
N ARG A 625 -5.00 46.89 -32.09
CA ARG A 625 -6.05 47.88 -31.86
C ARG A 625 -7.39 47.18 -31.65
N SER A 626 -8.31 47.88 -30.99
CA SER A 626 -9.69 47.44 -30.84
C SER A 626 -10.61 48.23 -31.77
N GLN A 627 -11.86 47.82 -31.85
CA GLN A 627 -12.91 48.45 -32.64
C GLN A 627 -14.19 48.55 -31.79
N ARG A 628 -14.84 49.73 -31.81
CA ARG A 628 -16.06 50.05 -31.05
C ARG A 628 -17.07 50.81 -31.90
N SER A 629 -17.96 50.07 -32.56
CA SER A 629 -19.11 50.60 -33.30
C SER A 629 -20.12 49.50 -33.61
N ASN A 630 -21.34 49.87 -33.96
CA ASN A 630 -22.33 48.93 -34.51
C ASN A 630 -21.83 48.40 -35.86
N PHE A 631 -22.05 47.11 -36.11
CA PHE A 631 -21.48 46.41 -37.27
C PHE A 631 -21.84 47.08 -38.60
N GLU A 632 -23.11 47.47 -38.78
CA GLU A 632 -23.63 48.07 -40.01
C GLU A 632 -23.04 49.45 -40.36
N LYS A 633 -22.29 50.07 -39.44
CA LYS A 633 -21.71 51.41 -39.61
C LYS A 633 -20.21 51.38 -39.88
N ILE A 634 -19.55 50.23 -39.79
CA ILE A 634 -18.10 50.14 -39.90
C ILE A 634 -17.72 50.08 -41.39
N PRO A 635 -16.91 51.02 -41.91
CA PRO A 635 -16.40 50.94 -43.27
C PRO A 635 -15.40 49.79 -43.44
N GLU A 636 -15.40 49.14 -44.60
CA GLU A 636 -14.46 48.06 -44.95
C GLU A 636 -12.98 48.47 -44.77
N THR A 637 -12.66 49.75 -45.01
CA THR A 637 -11.30 50.29 -44.83
C THR A 637 -10.81 50.15 -43.39
N ILE A 638 -11.66 50.42 -42.40
CA ILE A 638 -11.34 50.24 -40.97
C ILE A 638 -11.16 48.76 -40.65
N GLU A 639 -11.95 47.89 -41.28
CA GLU A 639 -11.82 46.44 -41.09
C GLU A 639 -10.49 45.93 -41.61
N ARG A 640 -10.07 46.38 -42.80
CA ARG A 640 -8.76 46.07 -43.38
C ARG A 640 -7.61 46.59 -42.52
N GLU A 641 -7.65 47.86 -42.11
CA GLU A 641 -6.62 48.45 -41.23
C GLU A 641 -6.51 47.69 -39.90
N LEU A 642 -7.63 47.25 -39.34
CA LEU A 642 -7.64 46.45 -38.12
C LEU A 642 -6.98 45.08 -38.33
N PHE A 643 -7.25 44.41 -39.45
CA PHE A 643 -6.62 43.13 -39.80
C PHE A 643 -5.13 43.29 -40.15
N ASP A 644 -4.75 44.37 -40.83
CA ASP A 644 -3.36 44.68 -41.15
C ASP A 644 -2.52 44.78 -39.88
N VAL A 645 -3.03 45.50 -38.87
CA VAL A 645 -2.35 45.62 -37.57
C VAL A 645 -2.47 44.34 -36.74
N ASN A 646 -3.66 43.78 -36.54
CA ASN A 646 -3.84 42.69 -35.57
C ASN A 646 -3.44 41.30 -36.08
N VAL A 647 -3.43 41.08 -37.39
CA VAL A 647 -3.27 39.76 -38.01
C VAL A 647 -2.10 39.73 -38.98
N PHE A 648 -2.15 40.50 -40.06
CA PHE A 648 -1.15 40.40 -41.12
C PHE A 648 0.23 40.85 -40.66
N SER A 649 0.33 41.90 -39.83
CA SER A 649 1.60 42.30 -39.24
C SER A 649 2.21 41.19 -38.35
N VAL A 650 1.37 40.52 -37.55
CA VAL A 650 1.79 39.44 -36.64
C VAL A 650 2.26 38.23 -37.43
N MET A 651 1.50 37.83 -38.46
CA MET A 651 1.88 36.73 -39.35
C MET A 651 3.18 37.03 -40.11
N SER A 652 3.33 38.24 -40.63
CA SER A 652 4.52 38.66 -41.37
C SER A 652 5.76 38.66 -40.48
N LEU A 653 5.69 39.30 -39.31
CA LEU A 653 6.83 39.38 -38.40
C LEU A 653 7.22 37.99 -37.88
N THR A 654 6.23 37.19 -37.50
CA THR A 654 6.45 35.80 -37.07
C THR A 654 7.13 35.00 -38.17
N ARG A 655 6.68 35.11 -39.43
CA ARG A 655 7.29 34.43 -40.57
C ARG A 655 8.76 34.81 -40.73
N VAL A 656 9.08 36.10 -40.66
CA VAL A 656 10.45 36.61 -40.82
C VAL A 656 11.37 36.10 -39.70
N VAL A 657 10.91 36.16 -38.45
CA VAL A 657 11.68 35.69 -37.28
C VAL A 657 11.84 34.16 -37.29
N VAL A 658 10.77 33.41 -37.55
CA VAL A 658 10.81 31.95 -37.60
C VAL A 658 11.68 31.48 -38.77
N ALA A 659 11.59 32.09 -39.95
CA ALA A 659 12.46 31.77 -41.08
C ALA A 659 13.95 31.92 -40.69
N ARG A 660 14.32 33.00 -40.00
CA ARG A 660 15.67 33.21 -39.49
C ARG A 660 16.08 32.15 -38.46
N TRP A 661 15.19 31.77 -37.55
CA TRP A 661 15.46 30.72 -36.57
C TRP A 661 15.72 29.37 -37.24
N LEU A 662 14.94 29.05 -38.27
CA LEU A 662 15.09 27.80 -39.03
C LEU A 662 16.36 27.79 -39.88
N GLU A 663 16.67 28.90 -40.56
CA GLU A 663 17.87 29.06 -41.36
C GLU A 663 19.15 28.82 -40.54
N LYS A 664 19.16 29.26 -39.29
CA LYS A 664 20.33 29.20 -38.38
C LYS A 664 20.29 28.05 -37.36
N ASP A 665 19.35 27.12 -37.47
CA ASP A 665 19.12 26.01 -36.50
C ASP A 665 19.09 26.48 -35.03
N LEU A 666 18.38 27.57 -34.76
CA LEU A 666 18.34 28.18 -33.44
C LEU A 666 17.32 27.48 -32.52
N ARG A 667 17.82 26.92 -31.41
CA ARG A 667 17.04 26.18 -30.41
C ARG A 667 16.46 27.07 -29.30
N ASP A 668 15.54 26.55 -28.49
CA ASP A 668 14.97 27.27 -27.33
C ASP A 668 14.36 28.63 -27.68
N ARG A 669 13.60 28.69 -28.78
CA ARG A 669 12.90 29.88 -29.26
C ARG A 669 11.43 29.85 -28.91
N GLU A 670 10.89 31.01 -28.53
CA GLU A 670 9.55 31.12 -27.99
C GLU A 670 8.79 32.30 -28.60
N ILE A 671 7.49 32.11 -28.84
CA ILE A 671 6.59 33.14 -29.33
C ILE A 671 5.48 33.32 -28.30
N LEU A 672 5.28 34.56 -27.86
CA LEU A 672 4.15 34.96 -27.02
C LEU A 672 3.23 35.86 -27.84
N VAL A 673 1.97 35.46 -27.97
CA VAL A 673 0.97 36.17 -28.77
C VAL A 673 -0.09 36.73 -27.85
N THR A 674 -0.30 38.04 -27.86
CA THR A 674 -1.41 38.68 -27.15
C THR A 674 -2.68 38.61 -28.01
N SER A 675 -3.49 37.58 -27.76
CA SER A 675 -4.85 37.46 -28.29
C SER A 675 -5.81 38.34 -27.47
N SER A 676 -6.93 37.77 -27.01
CA SER A 676 -7.90 38.34 -26.06
C SER A 676 -8.93 37.26 -25.73
N THR A 677 -9.71 37.41 -24.65
CA THR A 677 -10.95 36.65 -24.49
C THR A 677 -11.92 36.83 -25.66
N ALA A 678 -11.84 37.96 -26.38
CA ALA A 678 -12.56 38.20 -27.63
C ALA A 678 -12.16 37.26 -28.79
N GLY A 679 -11.03 36.56 -28.66
CA GLY A 679 -10.57 35.53 -29.60
C GLY A 679 -11.26 34.19 -29.44
N LYS A 680 -12.14 34.04 -28.44
CA LYS A 680 -12.93 32.82 -28.19
C LYS A 680 -14.42 33.08 -27.95
N ILE A 681 -14.79 34.28 -27.52
CA ILE A 681 -16.19 34.71 -27.36
C ILE A 681 -16.38 36.05 -28.05
N GLY A 682 -17.46 36.18 -28.83
CA GLY A 682 -17.85 37.45 -29.42
C GLY A 682 -18.24 38.49 -28.35
N ALA A 683 -17.71 39.70 -28.49
CA ALA A 683 -18.08 40.87 -27.70
C ALA A 683 -18.96 41.83 -28.53
N PRO A 684 -20.06 42.38 -27.99
CA PRO A 684 -20.89 43.35 -28.69
C PRO A 684 -20.07 44.57 -29.15
N LEU A 685 -20.44 45.19 -30.29
CA LEU A 685 -19.76 46.34 -30.90
C LEU A 685 -18.27 46.12 -31.25
N SER A 686 -17.82 44.86 -31.36
CA SER A 686 -16.43 44.49 -31.63
C SER A 686 -16.31 43.33 -32.62
N ALA A 687 -17.26 43.17 -33.55
CA ALA A 687 -17.32 42.00 -34.44
C ALA A 687 -15.99 41.77 -35.18
N THR A 688 -15.46 42.80 -35.85
CA THR A 688 -14.21 42.74 -36.60
C THR A 688 -13.00 42.50 -35.69
N TYR A 689 -12.98 43.09 -34.49
CA TYR A 689 -11.94 42.82 -33.49
C TYR A 689 -11.96 41.35 -33.02
N CYS A 690 -13.14 40.80 -32.73
CA CYS A 690 -13.28 39.40 -32.34
C CYS A 690 -12.80 38.48 -33.47
N ALA A 691 -13.17 38.76 -34.72
CA ALA A 691 -12.69 38.03 -35.88
C ALA A 691 -11.15 38.06 -35.99
N SER A 692 -10.54 39.23 -35.82
CA SER A 692 -9.08 39.37 -35.85
C SER A 692 -8.37 38.55 -34.76
N LYS A 693 -8.95 38.46 -33.56
CA LYS A 693 -8.40 37.66 -32.46
C LYS A 693 -8.62 36.16 -32.65
N HIS A 694 -9.76 35.72 -33.18
CA HIS A 694 -9.97 34.31 -33.56
C HIS A 694 -9.00 33.87 -34.66
N ALA A 695 -8.68 34.76 -35.62
CA ALA A 695 -7.71 34.47 -36.67
C ALA A 695 -6.31 34.15 -36.09
N LEU A 696 -5.89 34.82 -35.01
CA LEU A 696 -4.64 34.50 -34.33
C LEU A 696 -4.65 33.09 -33.74
N HIS A 697 -5.75 32.65 -33.11
CA HIS A 697 -5.86 31.28 -32.61
C HIS A 697 -5.72 30.27 -33.75
N GLY A 698 -6.49 30.42 -34.84
CA GLY A 698 -6.42 29.51 -35.98
C GLY A 698 -5.01 29.45 -36.61
N PHE A 699 -4.37 30.60 -36.81
CA PHE A 699 -3.04 30.67 -37.38
C PHE A 699 -1.97 30.01 -36.49
N PHE A 700 -1.94 30.34 -35.21
CA PHE A 700 -0.90 29.83 -34.31
C PHE A 700 -1.11 28.38 -33.90
N GLU A 701 -2.35 27.85 -33.90
CA GLU A 701 -2.60 26.41 -33.77
C GLU A 701 -2.06 25.62 -34.99
N GLY A 702 -2.29 26.13 -36.20
CA GLY A 702 -1.73 25.56 -37.42
C GLY A 702 -0.20 25.57 -37.40
N LEU A 703 0.39 26.72 -37.08
CA LEU A 703 1.85 26.87 -36.99
C LEU A 703 2.45 25.97 -35.91
N ARG A 704 1.80 25.84 -34.74
CA ARG A 704 2.27 24.94 -33.67
C ARG A 704 2.36 23.50 -34.18
N SER A 705 1.35 23.03 -34.92
CA SER A 705 1.34 21.68 -35.48
C SER A 705 2.50 21.48 -36.46
N GLU A 706 2.78 22.45 -37.33
CA GLU A 706 3.91 22.40 -38.27
C GLU A 706 5.29 22.37 -37.60
N LEU A 707 5.43 23.10 -36.48
CA LEU A 707 6.71 23.22 -35.77
C LEU A 707 6.94 22.09 -34.76
N SER A 708 5.89 21.39 -34.32
CA SER A 708 5.96 20.32 -33.30
C SER A 708 6.58 19.02 -33.80
N CYS A 709 6.53 18.74 -35.11
CA CYS A 709 7.10 17.53 -35.71
C CYS A 709 8.63 17.58 -35.91
N ARG A 710 9.31 18.59 -35.34
CA ARG A 710 10.75 18.80 -35.52
C ARG A 710 11.54 18.31 -34.32
N GLU A 711 12.82 18.01 -34.54
CA GLU A 711 13.75 17.54 -33.52
C GLU A 711 13.88 18.50 -32.32
N PHE A 712 13.64 19.80 -32.55
CA PHE A 712 13.58 20.85 -31.51
C PHE A 712 12.31 21.68 -31.66
N PRO A 713 11.25 21.45 -30.86
CA PRO A 713 10.00 22.18 -30.99
C PRO A 713 10.15 23.62 -30.48
N MET A 714 9.80 24.58 -31.34
CA MET A 714 9.60 25.98 -30.93
C MET A 714 8.30 26.10 -30.12
N ARG A 715 8.33 26.89 -29.05
CA ARG A 715 7.16 27.02 -28.16
C ARG A 715 6.32 28.25 -28.54
N ILE A 716 5.01 28.06 -28.62
CA ILE A 716 4.05 29.12 -28.94
C ILE A 716 3.02 29.20 -27.81
N SER A 717 2.94 30.38 -27.19
CA SER A 717 2.03 30.67 -26.09
C SER A 717 1.03 31.76 -26.49
N LEU A 718 -0.27 31.50 -26.37
CA LEU A 718 -1.33 32.49 -26.57
C LEU A 718 -1.81 33.04 -25.23
N ALA A 719 -1.54 34.31 -24.97
CA ALA A 719 -2.15 35.04 -23.87
C ALA A 719 -3.52 35.57 -24.30
N CYS A 720 -4.55 35.29 -23.50
CA CYS A 720 -5.92 35.74 -23.71
C CYS A 720 -6.38 36.67 -22.58
N PRO A 721 -5.93 37.94 -22.55
CA PRO A 721 -6.43 38.91 -21.60
C PRO A 721 -7.90 39.24 -21.82
N GLY A 722 -8.65 39.34 -20.71
CA GLY A 722 -9.99 39.92 -20.68
C GLY A 722 -9.95 41.44 -20.48
N PRO A 723 -10.90 42.01 -19.72
CA PRO A 723 -10.88 43.44 -19.39
C PRO A 723 -9.65 43.81 -18.53
N VAL A 724 -8.76 44.63 -19.10
CA VAL A 724 -7.51 45.10 -18.47
C VAL A 724 -7.46 46.63 -18.60
N ARG A 725 -7.05 47.34 -17.52
CA ARG A 725 -6.93 48.81 -17.49
C ARG A 725 -5.89 49.30 -18.50
N SER A 726 -6.29 49.65 -19.71
CA SER A 726 -5.34 49.97 -20.78
C SER A 726 -5.90 51.00 -21.77
N ASN A 727 -5.00 51.67 -22.49
CA ASN A 727 -5.36 52.68 -23.48
C ASN A 727 -6.01 52.09 -24.76
N ILE A 728 -6.30 50.78 -24.79
CA ILE A 728 -6.89 50.11 -25.96
C ILE A 728 -8.30 50.64 -26.26
N ARG A 729 -9.03 51.12 -25.25
CA ARG A 729 -10.36 51.74 -25.44
C ARG A 729 -10.27 53.16 -25.95
N VAL A 730 -9.28 53.93 -25.50
CA VAL A 730 -9.02 55.29 -25.98
C VAL A 730 -8.65 55.24 -27.46
N SER A 731 -7.78 54.30 -27.85
CA SER A 731 -7.26 54.13 -29.21
C SER A 731 -8.09 53.22 -30.12
N ALA A 732 -9.33 52.87 -29.73
CA ALA A 732 -10.20 52.01 -30.54
C ALA A 732 -10.76 52.76 -31.77
N TYR A 733 -10.85 52.06 -32.90
CA TYR A 733 -11.52 52.57 -34.11
C TYR A 733 -13.03 52.73 -33.89
N THR A 734 -13.61 53.77 -34.48
CA THR A 734 -15.06 54.02 -34.51
C THR A 734 -15.64 53.69 -35.89
N ASP A 735 -16.82 54.21 -36.22
CA ASP A 735 -17.43 54.21 -37.56
C ASP A 735 -16.81 55.24 -38.52
N THR A 736 -15.89 56.10 -38.06
CA THR A 736 -15.29 57.16 -38.89
C THR A 736 -13.77 56.95 -39.05
N VAL A 737 -13.28 56.98 -40.29
CA VAL A 737 -11.85 56.80 -40.61
C VAL A 737 -11.02 57.90 -39.93
N GLY A 738 -9.96 57.49 -39.21
CA GLY A 738 -9.07 58.40 -38.49
C GLY A 738 -9.58 58.88 -37.12
N GLN A 739 -10.84 58.59 -36.75
CA GLN A 739 -11.38 58.93 -35.43
C GLN A 739 -11.10 57.82 -34.40
N GLN A 740 -10.75 58.24 -33.18
CA GLN A 740 -10.57 57.36 -32.03
C GLN A 740 -11.74 57.50 -31.05
N TYR A 741 -12.09 56.42 -30.35
CA TYR A 741 -13.21 56.39 -29.40
C TYR A 741 -13.01 57.31 -28.17
N ASN A 742 -11.75 57.60 -27.78
CA ASN A 742 -11.38 58.64 -26.80
C ASN A 742 -12.06 58.58 -25.41
N MET A 743 -12.49 57.40 -24.95
CA MET A 743 -13.02 57.21 -23.60
C MET A 743 -12.05 56.47 -22.67
N PRO A 744 -11.46 57.14 -21.65
CA PRO A 744 -10.57 56.51 -20.67
C PRO A 744 -11.33 55.59 -19.71
N ASP A 745 -10.59 54.69 -19.02
CA ASP A 745 -11.14 53.85 -17.95
C ASP A 745 -11.50 54.69 -16.71
N THR A 746 -12.61 54.33 -16.04
CA THR A 746 -13.18 55.06 -14.90
C THR A 746 -13.14 54.23 -13.62
N ALA A 747 -13.25 54.88 -12.46
CA ALA A 747 -13.24 54.23 -11.15
C ALA A 747 -14.41 53.23 -10.93
N GLY A 748 -15.48 53.32 -11.71
CA GLY A 748 -16.65 52.44 -11.63
C GLY A 748 -16.48 51.04 -12.28
N GLN A 749 -15.31 50.72 -12.84
CA GLN A 749 -15.02 49.44 -13.51
C GLN A 749 -14.19 48.53 -12.58
N LYS A 750 -14.86 47.81 -11.67
CA LYS A 750 -14.22 47.02 -10.59
C LYS A 750 -13.53 45.74 -11.07
N ASN A 751 -13.95 45.20 -12.20
CA ASN A 751 -13.48 43.92 -12.74
C ASN A 751 -12.32 44.07 -13.73
N LEU A 752 -11.80 45.29 -13.95
CA LEU A 752 -10.58 45.50 -14.73
C LEU A 752 -9.36 44.99 -13.96
N MET A 753 -8.57 44.14 -14.60
CA MET A 753 -7.26 43.75 -14.11
C MET A 753 -6.22 44.86 -14.39
N GLU A 754 -5.26 45.05 -13.48
CA GLU A 754 -4.11 45.91 -13.71
C GLU A 754 -3.17 45.33 -14.79
N THR A 755 -2.66 46.17 -15.68
CA THR A 755 -1.72 45.75 -16.76
C THR A 755 -0.48 45.06 -16.20
N ALA A 756 0.03 45.51 -15.05
CA ALA A 756 1.17 44.89 -14.37
C ALA A 756 0.86 43.44 -13.95
N ARG A 757 -0.33 43.18 -13.41
CA ARG A 757 -0.75 41.82 -13.02
C ARG A 757 -0.92 40.93 -14.26
N CYS A 758 -1.51 41.46 -15.33
CA CYS A 758 -1.64 40.75 -16.60
C CYS A 758 -0.28 40.36 -17.18
N ALA A 759 0.67 41.30 -17.24
CA ALA A 759 2.03 41.04 -17.71
C ALA A 759 2.77 40.00 -16.85
N GLN A 760 2.63 40.05 -15.52
CA GLN A 760 3.20 39.04 -14.62
C GLN A 760 2.68 37.63 -14.93
N LEU A 761 1.37 37.49 -15.13
CA LEU A 761 0.74 36.22 -15.46
C LEU A 761 1.23 35.70 -16.82
N MET A 762 1.27 36.57 -17.85
CA MET A 762 1.78 36.25 -19.18
C MET A 762 3.24 35.76 -19.16
N VAL A 763 4.14 36.50 -18.51
CA VAL A 763 5.55 36.11 -18.41
C VAL A 763 5.68 34.82 -17.60
N SER A 764 4.91 34.68 -16.51
CA SER A 764 4.96 33.49 -15.67
C SER A 764 4.47 32.21 -16.36
N GLY A 765 3.41 32.32 -17.17
CA GLY A 765 2.91 31.22 -17.99
C GLY A 765 3.89 30.86 -19.10
N LEU A 766 4.52 31.86 -19.73
CA LEU A 766 5.51 31.64 -20.80
C LEU A 766 6.71 30.80 -20.31
N ALA A 767 7.41 31.14 -19.22
CA ALA A 767 8.50 30.23 -18.77
C ALA A 767 8.03 28.94 -18.12
N SER A 768 6.76 28.86 -17.74
CA SER A 768 6.18 27.57 -17.34
C SER A 768 5.92 26.67 -18.55
N GLY A 769 5.89 27.24 -19.76
CA GLY A 769 5.67 26.52 -21.01
C GLY A 769 4.20 26.31 -21.32
N LEU A 770 3.32 27.21 -20.88
CA LEU A 770 1.89 27.13 -21.17
C LEU A 770 1.58 27.49 -22.62
N ASP A 771 0.79 26.68 -23.30
CA ASP A 771 0.36 26.94 -24.69
C ASP A 771 -0.71 28.04 -24.78
N GLU A 772 -1.56 28.17 -23.75
CA GLU A 772 -2.63 29.16 -23.68
C GLU A 772 -2.82 29.65 -22.24
N MET A 773 -3.11 30.94 -22.04
CA MET A 773 -3.31 31.56 -20.72
C MET A 773 -4.57 32.43 -20.74
N TRP A 774 -5.52 32.19 -19.84
CA TRP A 774 -6.76 32.95 -19.72
C TRP A 774 -6.65 33.92 -18.56
N ILE A 775 -6.56 35.21 -18.85
CA ILE A 775 -6.14 36.22 -17.87
C ILE A 775 -7.27 37.24 -17.70
N CYS A 776 -8.17 36.96 -16.76
CA CYS A 776 -9.27 37.85 -16.43
C CYS A 776 -9.85 37.55 -15.04
N ARG A 777 -10.38 38.58 -14.38
CA ARG A 777 -11.09 38.44 -13.10
C ARG A 777 -12.47 37.79 -13.29
N GLN A 778 -12.98 37.19 -12.21
CA GLN A 778 -14.39 36.81 -12.14
C GLN A 778 -15.30 38.05 -12.27
N PRO A 779 -16.50 37.91 -12.85
CA PRO A 779 -17.12 36.68 -13.37
C PRO A 779 -16.74 36.36 -14.83
N VAL A 780 -15.90 37.16 -15.49
CA VAL A 780 -15.56 37.01 -16.92
C VAL A 780 -14.90 35.65 -17.19
N LEU A 781 -14.07 35.18 -16.26
CA LEU A 781 -13.38 33.90 -16.38
C LEU A 781 -14.36 32.71 -16.39
N ILE A 782 -15.34 32.65 -15.48
CA ILE A 782 -16.37 31.59 -15.50
C ILE A 782 -17.20 31.61 -16.77
N VAL A 783 -17.59 32.81 -17.23
CA VAL A 783 -18.31 32.95 -18.51
C VAL A 783 -17.48 32.35 -19.65
N TYR A 784 -16.15 32.46 -19.57
CA TYR A 784 -15.26 31.88 -20.55
C TYR A 784 -15.22 30.36 -20.55
N TYR A 785 -15.09 29.74 -19.38
CA TYR A 785 -15.22 28.28 -19.25
C TYR A 785 -16.57 27.78 -19.78
N LEU A 786 -17.67 28.47 -19.46
CA LEU A 786 -19.00 28.10 -19.95
C LEU A 786 -19.11 28.24 -21.47
N ALA A 787 -18.53 29.28 -22.07
CA ALA A 787 -18.61 29.46 -23.52
C ALA A 787 -17.75 28.43 -24.28
N GLN A 788 -16.56 28.09 -23.76
CA GLN A 788 -15.64 27.15 -24.40
C GLN A 788 -16.15 25.71 -24.29
N TYR A 789 -16.62 25.29 -23.11
CA TYR A 789 -16.95 23.89 -22.83
C TYR A 789 -18.45 23.58 -22.83
N MET A 790 -19.30 24.60 -22.69
CA MET A 790 -20.77 24.46 -22.67
C MET A 790 -21.47 25.51 -23.54
N PRO A 791 -21.10 25.66 -24.82
CA PRO A 791 -21.54 26.78 -25.68
C PRO A 791 -23.07 26.88 -25.80
N SER A 792 -23.78 25.76 -25.87
CA SER A 792 -25.25 25.75 -25.94
C SER A 792 -25.90 26.24 -24.65
N VAL A 793 -25.37 25.85 -23.49
CA VAL A 793 -25.88 26.28 -22.18
C VAL A 793 -25.56 27.76 -21.95
N MET A 794 -24.36 28.20 -22.30
CA MET A 794 -23.98 29.61 -22.30
C MET A 794 -24.95 30.44 -23.15
N ARG A 795 -25.21 30.04 -24.39
CA ARG A 795 -26.16 30.77 -25.27
C ARG A 795 -27.60 30.75 -24.73
N MET A 796 -28.05 29.64 -24.16
CA MET A 796 -29.43 29.50 -23.68
C MET A 796 -29.72 30.34 -22.42
N TYR A 797 -28.78 30.40 -21.49
CA TYR A 797 -28.98 31.03 -20.17
C TYR A 797 -28.35 32.43 -20.05
N LEU A 798 -27.13 32.66 -20.57
CA LEU A 798 -26.46 33.97 -20.46
C LEU A 798 -27.02 35.01 -21.42
N LEU A 799 -27.45 34.65 -22.64
CA LEU A 799 -28.14 35.62 -23.51
C LEU A 799 -29.44 36.10 -22.85
N LYS A 800 -30.22 35.21 -22.22
CA LYS A 800 -31.44 35.61 -21.50
C LYS A 800 -31.18 36.45 -20.24
N LEU A 801 -30.10 36.17 -19.48
CA LEU A 801 -29.75 36.92 -18.26
C LEU A 801 -29.09 38.28 -18.53
N PHE A 802 -28.39 38.47 -19.66
CA PHE A 802 -27.61 39.68 -19.94
C PHE A 802 -28.08 40.51 -21.16
N MET A 803 -29.20 40.15 -21.81
CA MET A 803 -29.78 40.88 -22.96
C MET A 803 -30.37 42.27 -22.63
N ASN A 804 -30.23 42.78 -21.40
CA ASN A 804 -30.62 44.14 -21.06
C ASN A 804 -29.49 44.88 -20.34
N LYS A 805 -28.89 45.89 -20.99
CA LYS A 805 -27.87 46.87 -20.50
C LYS A 805 -26.62 46.32 -19.77
N ASN A 806 -26.58 45.05 -19.37
CA ASN A 806 -25.56 44.45 -18.51
C ASN A 806 -24.45 43.72 -19.28
N THR A 807 -24.67 43.31 -20.54
CA THR A 807 -23.62 42.75 -21.42
C THR A 807 -22.52 43.76 -21.72
N LEU A 808 -22.90 45.03 -21.98
CA LEU A 808 -21.94 46.14 -22.13
C LEU A 808 -21.14 46.36 -20.84
N ARG A 809 -21.80 46.25 -19.68
CA ARG A 809 -21.16 46.35 -18.36
C ARG A 809 -20.09 45.27 -18.15
N VAL A 810 -20.38 44.01 -18.44
CA VAL A 810 -19.41 42.90 -18.30
C VAL A 810 -18.22 43.08 -19.26
N ARG A 811 -18.48 43.47 -20.52
CA ARG A 811 -17.43 43.77 -21.50
C ARG A 811 -16.50 44.89 -21.03
N ASP A 812 -17.07 45.93 -20.42
CA ASP A 812 -16.33 47.09 -19.93
C ASP A 812 -15.77 46.89 -18.51
N GLY A 813 -15.96 45.71 -17.89
CA GLY A 813 -15.41 45.42 -16.57
C GLY A 813 -16.10 46.14 -15.40
N HIS A 814 -17.38 46.51 -15.55
CA HIS A 814 -18.23 47.05 -14.49
C HIS A 814 -18.66 46.02 -13.45
#